data_AF-A0AAV4LTA5-F1
#
_entry.id   AF-A0AAV4LTA5-F1
#
_cell.length_a   1.000
_cell.length_b   1.000
_cell.length_c   1.000
_cell.angle_alpha   90.00
_cell.angle_beta   90.00
_cell.angle_gamma   90.00
#
_symmetry.space_group_name_H-M   'P 1'
#
loop_
_entity.id
_entity.type
_entity.pdbx_description
1 polymer ?
#
loop_
_entity_poly.entity_id
_entity_poly.type
_entity_poly.pdbx_seq_one_letter_code
_entity_poly.pdbx_strand_id
1 'polypeptide(L)'
;MAEPGGPITTDGEWGQWKLQCRENVLVCQNLSHLLYRLHTATNQKLKFVLSTHCGSFERDIRNNTNVARRFVMALDPEFMALMLRSSAAIAGCALSLITLLARDRTTARHLSPLLPHASAFLSYVLDAEDFAADSATKALLKRSECTVDLLKSRLLFDCLSFYSAIAAFLGLEALQKTTMDALDLSEAVDALSKDMFDLEAPQPATPQGDTDLTSCHLCSLIESREFKEAALQVEQVERDLDALASAHLEEFDAQSAEASAYPEDSELCMGPLLLKAGEAALQTLAAAKGDNAKSAVVNTSLSSLRCTLDLIPRPEFATLVTQCLSCGSLDVMVLLFELCTSSRGSFCSPATQTLVASAAAKLLEQSLQKSGVALVSSFVAQMVERHGFAALGFTDSPNTSQSAAASELITRLSSLVRRSEIEIHLALDDFFRRGSLSGGVNASFQLLEVLIVRLCDDESLLPPCHDLFTTIHRTMTTVFEFFDEVDHANRAKAASLVACCARLIGCWMSLEPMHLRGLVGPPGSFRLTCSQYLRKLPKMLSVISPEDLAWLLPSFEYLDSVDLDGLPSLFPLVLGTLSQAAALGNSEAAAHCHENRTLSLCYRLIERVFLEGMGDCALLFASVDTPTTDIEGLVDVQPFDFGSLLDDGNIHFSPRAPLEVAIPLPLDAASSPAAANGARCSALRLQSHFLSLLRRWHENRVSTDKQPKSAAISLGRLQDALDRSLTSMGALRAAWSQLLCEASLATAAVCLCRLHQRDVREWLDSSAVLILMECLAISFAYASPQTAAAYAVAEEPADVLWHRIALACTVLMQRQPQFVNVFAFVCRKIDEVSLQRVMGHFGRVRRCRVVPGQNARSAAEAFVLFKRPEEAAAAVKADEKLECGGCTLKISLWKGGFPPQQATAKRGAPSDDACWFCLSNAACEDHMVAFVSEHSYIAIAKGPISPSHSLVTPVYHYSSAASAPRAVLEDMQQLVDCLFDLCLKSGKGGVAFERYMPMQNPNAMHTQVQVVPVPLERAMDAFAYVNSSEHFGGSRRESLGSQQPTSLTCLEGRTDGPGRSYFYLQAVGRDPSERGGLVHSHCLWTLGHRGSGRRIPITFGRELILHLLPDSAADTMPCSTSGCLSFDDAWRAAALDWRNCVTGKKSEEQLARQLASAIVDAAK
;
A
#
# COMPACT_ATOMS: atom_id res chain seq x y z
N MET A 1 -24.60 -12.37 95.16
CA MET A 1 -25.14 -13.57 95.84
C MET A 1 -25.58 -14.56 94.78
N ALA A 2 -25.10 -15.80 94.92
CA ALA A 2 -25.55 -17.06 94.31
C ALA A 2 -25.38 -17.29 92.79
N GLU A 3 -24.34 -18.08 92.46
CA GLU A 3 -24.38 -19.18 91.46
C GLU A 3 -25.27 -20.35 91.98
N PRO A 4 -25.46 -21.53 91.32
CA PRO A 4 -25.04 -22.03 89.98
C PRO A 4 -26.17 -22.78 89.21
N GLY A 5 -25.93 -23.27 87.97
CA GLY A 5 -26.88 -24.20 87.35
C GLY A 5 -26.68 -24.72 85.92
N GLY A 6 -25.52 -25.33 85.61
CA GLY A 6 -25.41 -26.55 84.78
C GLY A 6 -25.68 -26.53 83.26
N PRO A 7 -25.15 -27.53 82.51
CA PRO A 7 -24.88 -27.46 81.06
C PRO A 7 -25.85 -28.31 80.22
N ILE A 8 -25.57 -28.42 78.90
CA ILE A 8 -26.08 -29.39 77.89
C ILE A 8 -27.19 -28.80 77.00
N THR A 9 -27.24 -28.94 75.67
CA THR A 9 -26.33 -29.29 74.56
C THR A 9 -27.11 -28.96 73.28
N THR A 10 -26.40 -28.87 72.16
CA THR A 10 -26.82 -29.30 70.80
C THR A 10 -27.87 -28.49 70.04
N ASP A 11 -27.37 -27.94 68.93
CA ASP A 11 -27.99 -27.92 67.60
C ASP A 11 -29.25 -27.05 67.44
N GLY A 12 -29.05 -25.73 67.36
CA GLY A 12 -30.10 -24.80 66.93
C GLY A 12 -29.67 -23.46 66.32
N GLU A 13 -28.38 -23.12 66.27
CA GLU A 13 -27.96 -21.72 66.15
C GLU A 13 -27.31 -21.31 64.80
N TRP A 14 -27.58 -22.04 63.72
CA TRP A 14 -27.28 -21.55 62.36
C TRP A 14 -28.43 -20.78 61.70
N GLY A 15 -29.61 -20.77 62.33
CA GLY A 15 -30.75 -19.95 61.90
C GLY A 15 -30.62 -18.48 62.30
N GLN A 16 -30.09 -18.21 63.49
CA GLN A 16 -30.03 -16.85 64.06
C GLN A 16 -28.88 -16.01 63.49
N TRP A 17 -27.75 -16.62 63.08
CA TRP A 17 -26.67 -15.89 62.38
C TRP A 17 -27.07 -15.45 60.97
N LYS A 18 -27.95 -16.22 60.30
CA LYS A 18 -28.57 -15.83 59.03
C LYS A 18 -29.62 -14.73 59.20
N LEU A 19 -30.27 -14.59 60.36
CA LEU A 19 -31.14 -13.45 60.66
C LEU A 19 -30.31 -12.20 60.96
N GLN A 20 -29.25 -12.30 61.77
CA GLN A 20 -28.46 -11.14 62.20
C GLN A 20 -27.61 -10.52 61.08
N CYS A 21 -27.08 -11.32 60.15
CA CYS A 21 -26.44 -10.82 58.93
C CYS A 21 -27.44 -10.35 57.85
N ARG A 22 -28.74 -10.72 57.97
CA ARG A 22 -29.81 -10.17 57.13
C ARG A 22 -30.37 -8.86 57.68
N GLU A 23 -30.34 -8.65 59.00
CA GLU A 23 -30.98 -7.51 59.65
C GLU A 23 -30.15 -6.20 59.61
N ASN A 24 -28.82 -6.25 59.49
CA ASN A 24 -27.98 -5.04 59.59
C ASN A 24 -27.24 -4.58 58.31
N VAL A 25 -27.30 -5.34 57.21
CA VAL A 25 -26.79 -4.86 55.90
C VAL A 25 -27.83 -5.14 54.82
N LEU A 26 -28.89 -4.34 54.79
CA LEU A 26 -29.89 -4.36 53.73
C LEU A 26 -29.23 -3.96 52.38
N VAL A 27 -29.05 -4.94 51.50
CA VAL A 27 -28.48 -4.78 50.14
C VAL A 27 -29.50 -4.05 49.27
N CYS A 28 -29.18 -2.83 48.85
CA CYS A 28 -30.08 -2.00 48.05
C CYS A 28 -29.90 -2.31 46.55
N GLN A 29 -30.99 -2.60 45.83
CA GLN A 29 -30.98 -2.80 44.37
C GLN A 29 -30.91 -1.47 43.57
N ASN A 30 -30.93 -0.33 44.27
CA ASN A 30 -30.79 0.99 43.66
C ASN A 30 -29.35 1.49 43.74
N LEU A 31 -28.77 1.79 42.58
CA LEU A 31 -27.42 2.33 42.37
C LEU A 31 -27.12 3.56 43.23
N SER A 32 -28.03 4.54 43.24
CA SER A 32 -27.82 5.83 43.89
C SER A 32 -27.77 5.70 45.42
N HIS A 33 -28.52 4.75 45.98
CA HIS A 33 -28.48 4.44 47.40
C HIS A 33 -27.20 3.70 47.79
N LEU A 34 -26.68 2.83 46.93
CA LEU A 34 -25.40 2.18 47.18
C LEU A 34 -24.28 3.23 47.23
N LEU A 35 -24.27 4.18 46.29
CA LEU A 35 -23.33 5.31 46.30
C LEU A 35 -23.44 6.16 47.57
N TYR A 36 -24.66 6.52 47.96
CA TYR A 36 -24.92 7.23 49.22
C TYR A 36 -24.33 6.48 50.42
N ARG A 37 -24.67 5.19 50.58
CA ARG A 37 -24.19 4.40 51.72
C ARG A 37 -22.69 4.14 51.71
N LEU A 38 -22.07 4.01 50.53
CA LEU A 38 -20.62 3.89 50.39
C LEU A 38 -19.92 5.16 50.86
N HIS A 39 -20.41 6.32 50.43
CA HIS A 39 -19.84 7.62 50.79
C HIS A 39 -20.04 7.95 52.28
N THR A 40 -21.21 7.63 52.84
CA THR A 40 -21.55 7.93 54.25
C THR A 40 -21.25 6.78 55.22
N ALA A 41 -20.43 5.79 54.83
CA ALA A 41 -20.12 4.64 55.67
C ALA A 41 -19.36 5.08 56.94
N THR A 42 -19.86 4.73 58.12
CA THR A 42 -19.29 5.17 59.41
C THR A 42 -18.03 4.42 59.81
N ASN A 43 -17.76 3.25 59.22
CA ASN A 43 -16.54 2.50 59.45
C ASN A 43 -16.09 1.72 58.20
N GLN A 44 -14.80 1.34 58.19
CA GLN A 44 -14.17 0.65 57.05
C GLN A 44 -14.70 -0.78 56.85
N LYS A 45 -15.16 -1.46 57.91
CA LYS A 45 -15.79 -2.80 57.82
C LYS A 45 -17.08 -2.75 56.99
N LEU A 46 -17.96 -1.78 57.27
CA LEU A 46 -19.20 -1.56 56.52
C LEU A 46 -18.89 -1.14 55.09
N LYS A 47 -17.90 -0.26 54.88
CA LYS A 47 -17.46 0.18 53.55
C LYS A 47 -16.96 -1.00 52.70
N PHE A 48 -16.21 -1.93 53.29
CA PHE A 48 -15.78 -3.17 52.62
C PHE A 48 -16.95 -4.08 52.26
N VAL A 49 -17.89 -4.34 53.18
CA VAL A 49 -19.07 -5.16 52.86
C VAL A 49 -19.87 -4.54 51.72
N LEU A 50 -20.10 -3.23 51.75
CA LEU A 50 -20.79 -2.51 50.68
C LEU A 50 -20.03 -2.54 49.35
N SER A 51 -18.69 -2.47 49.37
CA SER A 51 -17.88 -2.50 48.14
C SER A 51 -17.97 -3.83 47.40
N THR A 52 -18.15 -4.95 48.11
CA THR A 52 -18.37 -6.27 47.46
C THR A 52 -19.65 -6.32 46.61
N HIS A 53 -20.62 -5.44 46.87
CA HIS A 53 -21.87 -5.37 46.12
C HIS A 53 -21.79 -4.52 44.84
N CYS A 54 -20.70 -3.76 44.62
CA CYS A 54 -20.50 -2.96 43.41
C CYS A 54 -20.59 -3.80 42.13
N GLY A 55 -20.18 -5.08 42.18
CA GLY A 55 -20.30 -6.00 41.05
C GLY A 55 -21.73 -6.23 40.55
N SER A 56 -22.74 -6.03 41.40
CA SER A 56 -24.15 -6.15 41.00
C SER A 56 -24.60 -5.06 40.00
N PHE A 57 -23.84 -3.95 39.92
CA PHE A 57 -24.09 -2.81 39.04
C PHE A 57 -23.05 -2.70 37.91
N GLU A 58 -22.35 -3.80 37.59
CA GLU A 58 -21.29 -3.81 36.57
C GLU A 58 -21.75 -3.26 35.22
N ARG A 59 -22.97 -3.56 34.77
CA ARG A 59 -23.51 -3.04 33.50
C ARG A 59 -23.66 -1.52 33.52
N ASP A 60 -24.14 -0.95 34.61
CA ASP A 60 -24.35 0.49 34.74
C ASP A 60 -23.02 1.23 34.82
N ILE A 61 -22.04 0.67 35.55
CA ILE A 61 -20.67 1.18 35.64
C ILE A 61 -19.98 1.14 34.27
N ARG A 62 -20.17 0.06 33.49
CA ARG A 62 -19.58 -0.07 32.14
C ARG A 62 -20.21 0.88 31.12
N ASN A 63 -21.50 1.20 31.28
CA ASN A 63 -22.24 2.04 30.34
C ASN A 63 -22.16 3.54 30.65
N ASN A 64 -21.86 3.94 31.89
CA ASN A 64 -21.87 5.35 32.31
C ASN A 64 -20.58 5.73 33.06
N THR A 65 -19.72 6.50 32.39
CA THR A 65 -18.43 6.93 32.94
C THR A 65 -18.57 7.87 34.15
N ASN A 66 -19.64 8.65 34.24
CA ASN A 66 -19.91 9.50 35.41
C ASN A 66 -20.23 8.65 36.65
N VAL A 67 -20.93 7.52 36.46
CA VAL A 67 -21.21 6.57 37.55
C VAL A 67 -19.91 5.92 38.03
N ALA A 68 -19.04 5.50 37.12
CA ALA A 68 -17.73 4.96 37.48
C ALA A 68 -16.90 5.97 38.30
N ARG A 69 -16.82 7.23 37.87
CA ARG A 69 -16.14 8.32 38.60
C ARG A 69 -16.70 8.52 40.00
N ARG A 70 -18.03 8.57 40.15
CA ARG A 70 -18.70 8.70 41.45
C ARG A 70 -18.41 7.52 42.36
N PHE A 71 -18.34 6.29 41.84
CA PHE A 71 -17.92 5.13 42.61
C PHE A 71 -16.47 5.20 43.08
N VAL A 72 -15.54 5.67 42.25
CA VAL A 72 -14.14 5.84 42.65
C VAL A 72 -14.04 6.79 43.85
N MET A 73 -14.77 7.92 43.83
CA MET A 73 -14.78 8.87 44.95
C MET A 73 -15.58 8.38 46.17
N ALA A 74 -16.68 7.67 45.97
CA ALA A 74 -17.46 7.10 47.07
C ALA A 74 -16.68 6.01 47.81
N LEU A 75 -15.92 5.19 47.07
CA LEU A 75 -15.03 4.19 47.64
C LEU A 75 -13.81 4.81 48.30
N ASP A 76 -13.35 5.96 47.82
CA ASP A 76 -12.15 6.67 48.26
C ASP A 76 -10.84 5.92 47.86
N PRO A 77 -9.94 6.55 47.08
CA PRO A 77 -8.63 5.98 46.76
C PRO A 77 -7.83 5.52 47.98
N GLU A 78 -7.88 6.22 49.11
CA GLU A 78 -7.13 5.83 50.32
C GLU A 78 -7.65 4.50 50.89
N PHE A 79 -8.97 4.28 50.86
CA PHE A 79 -9.56 3.02 51.27
C PHE A 79 -9.14 1.87 50.34
N MET A 80 -9.08 2.10 49.03
CA MET A 80 -8.61 1.10 48.07
C MET A 80 -7.11 0.78 48.27
N ALA A 81 -6.29 1.78 48.61
CA ALA A 81 -4.90 1.56 49.00
C ALA A 81 -4.78 0.71 50.28
N LEU A 82 -5.63 0.96 51.28
CA LEU A 82 -5.71 0.16 52.50
C LEU A 82 -6.09 -1.31 52.21
N MET A 83 -7.02 -1.53 51.29
CA MET A 83 -7.39 -2.89 50.86
C MET A 83 -6.22 -3.62 50.17
N LEU A 84 -5.46 -2.94 49.31
CA LEU A 84 -4.28 -3.52 48.63
C LEU A 84 -3.17 -3.93 49.60
N ARG A 85 -3.04 -3.24 50.74
CA ARG A 85 -2.02 -3.52 51.77
C ARG A 85 -2.46 -4.58 52.79
N SER A 86 -3.68 -5.11 52.68
CA SER A 86 -4.27 -6.05 53.66
C SER A 86 -3.98 -7.52 53.31
N SER A 87 -4.95 -8.44 53.48
CA SER A 87 -4.77 -9.85 53.10
C SER A 87 -4.89 -10.06 51.60
N ALA A 88 -4.32 -11.15 51.07
CA ALA A 88 -4.31 -11.43 49.65
C ALA A 88 -5.73 -11.54 49.03
N ALA A 89 -6.69 -12.09 49.78
CA ALA A 89 -8.08 -12.16 49.33
C ALA A 89 -8.74 -10.77 49.22
N ILE A 90 -8.45 -9.87 50.16
CA ILE A 90 -8.99 -8.50 50.17
C ILE A 90 -8.31 -7.66 49.09
N ALA A 91 -7.00 -7.80 48.90
CA ALA A 91 -6.25 -7.17 47.82
C ALA A 91 -6.77 -7.60 46.43
N GLY A 92 -7.08 -8.90 46.25
CA GLY A 92 -7.73 -9.39 45.02
C GLY A 92 -9.10 -8.76 44.76
N CYS A 93 -9.91 -8.55 45.82
CA CYS A 93 -11.17 -7.82 45.70
C CYS A 93 -10.94 -6.35 45.30
N ALA A 94 -9.92 -5.70 45.85
CA ALA A 94 -9.55 -4.33 45.50
C ALA A 94 -9.16 -4.24 44.01
N LEU A 95 -8.27 -5.11 43.54
CA LEU A 95 -7.82 -5.14 42.14
C LEU A 95 -8.99 -5.37 41.16
N SER A 96 -9.91 -6.26 41.52
CA SER A 96 -11.13 -6.50 40.74
C SER A 96 -12.02 -5.25 40.65
N LEU A 97 -12.22 -4.55 41.77
CA LEU A 97 -12.98 -3.29 41.81
C LEU A 97 -12.28 -2.16 41.02
N ILE A 98 -10.98 -1.99 41.20
CA ILE A 98 -10.18 -0.98 40.50
C ILE A 98 -10.25 -1.21 38.98
N THR A 99 -10.08 -2.45 38.53
CA THR A 99 -10.19 -2.83 37.11
C THR A 99 -11.62 -2.64 36.58
N LEU A 100 -12.65 -2.85 37.41
CA LEU A 100 -14.03 -2.54 37.06
C LEU A 100 -14.25 -1.03 36.85
N LEU A 101 -13.62 -0.19 37.67
CA LEU A 101 -13.82 1.27 37.68
C LEU A 101 -12.97 2.04 36.66
N ALA A 102 -11.82 1.52 36.24
CA ALA A 102 -10.97 2.12 35.20
C ALA A 102 -11.66 2.03 33.82
N ARG A 103 -12.36 3.10 33.40
CA ARG A 103 -13.20 3.11 32.19
C ARG A 103 -12.89 4.21 31.20
N ASP A 104 -12.28 5.29 31.67
CA ASP A 104 -11.95 6.44 30.87
C ASP A 104 -10.68 7.12 31.39
N ARG A 105 -10.23 8.15 30.68
CA ARG A 105 -9.02 8.88 31.07
C ARG A 105 -9.15 9.56 32.44
N THR A 106 -10.36 9.94 32.86
CA THR A 106 -10.57 10.62 34.14
C THR A 106 -10.47 9.65 35.32
N THR A 107 -11.21 8.54 35.28
CA THR A 107 -11.15 7.47 36.29
C THR A 107 -9.76 6.85 36.39
N ALA A 108 -9.07 6.66 35.26
CA ALA A 108 -7.69 6.18 35.28
C ALA A 108 -6.73 7.14 36.02
N ARG A 109 -6.90 8.47 35.87
CA ARG A 109 -6.10 9.45 36.63
C ARG A 109 -6.37 9.36 38.13
N HIS A 110 -7.64 9.24 38.54
CA HIS A 110 -7.99 9.06 39.95
C HIS A 110 -7.40 7.80 40.58
N LEU A 111 -7.22 6.73 39.80
CA LEU A 111 -6.69 5.45 40.26
C LEU A 111 -5.16 5.35 40.15
N SER A 112 -4.52 6.26 39.40
CA SER A 112 -3.05 6.28 39.22
C SER A 112 -2.24 6.31 40.53
N PRO A 113 -2.68 7.01 41.61
CA PRO A 113 -1.98 6.98 42.90
C PRO A 113 -1.90 5.60 43.57
N LEU A 114 -2.70 4.62 43.12
CA LEU A 114 -2.69 3.25 43.63
C LEU A 114 -1.57 2.38 43.01
N LEU A 115 -0.90 2.87 41.96
CA LEU A 115 0.16 2.11 41.27
C LEU A 115 1.28 1.63 42.20
N PRO A 116 1.88 2.46 43.09
CA PRO A 116 2.93 1.99 43.99
C PRO A 116 2.46 0.88 44.94
N HIS A 117 1.21 0.96 45.41
CA HIS A 117 0.59 -0.03 46.30
C HIS A 117 0.38 -1.37 45.60
N ALA A 118 -0.12 -1.35 44.37
CA ALA A 118 -0.26 -2.55 43.56
C ALA A 118 1.10 -3.17 43.19
N SER A 119 2.13 -2.34 42.96
CA SER A 119 3.49 -2.80 42.65
C SER A 119 4.16 -3.48 43.85
N ALA A 120 4.02 -2.92 45.05
CA ALA A 120 4.47 -3.56 46.28
C ALA A 120 3.76 -4.91 46.51
N PHE A 121 2.44 -4.95 46.31
CA PHE A 121 1.67 -6.19 46.42
C PHE A 121 2.10 -7.24 45.37
N LEU A 122 2.37 -6.83 44.13
CA LEU A 122 2.89 -7.71 43.09
C LEU A 122 4.27 -8.27 43.47
N SER A 123 5.19 -7.46 44.00
CA SER A 123 6.49 -7.95 44.47
C SER A 123 6.33 -8.99 45.58
N TYR A 124 5.43 -8.76 46.54
CA TYR A 124 5.09 -9.73 47.58
C TYR A 124 4.57 -11.05 47.00
N VAL A 125 3.67 -11.00 46.00
CA VAL A 125 3.15 -12.20 45.33
C VAL A 125 4.27 -12.96 44.59
N LEU A 126 5.25 -12.26 44.01
CA LEU A 126 6.35 -12.86 43.26
C LEU A 126 7.43 -13.48 44.16
N ASP A 127 7.87 -12.77 45.21
CA ASP A 127 9.02 -13.17 46.05
C ASP A 127 8.67 -14.20 47.14
N ALA A 128 7.38 -14.46 47.42
CA ALA A 128 6.96 -15.44 48.42
C ALA A 128 7.22 -16.90 47.95
N GLU A 129 8.33 -17.50 48.43
CA GLU A 129 8.64 -18.93 48.28
C GLU A 129 7.61 -19.83 49.00
N ASP A 130 7.10 -19.38 50.15
CA ASP A 130 5.96 -19.95 50.86
C ASP A 130 4.85 -18.89 50.94
N PHE A 131 3.90 -18.89 49.99
CA PHE A 131 2.72 -18.01 50.06
C PHE A 131 1.90 -18.36 51.31
N ALA A 132 2.22 -17.72 52.43
CA ALA A 132 1.61 -17.97 53.73
C ALA A 132 0.21 -17.36 53.75
N ALA A 133 -0.77 -18.07 53.17
CA ALA A 133 -2.16 -17.68 53.25
C ALA A 133 -2.55 -17.48 54.73
N ASP A 134 -2.99 -16.28 55.05
CA ASP A 134 -3.54 -15.90 56.35
C ASP A 134 -4.80 -16.72 56.66
N SER A 135 -5.24 -16.71 57.91
CA SER A 135 -6.40 -17.49 58.37
C SER A 135 -7.66 -17.22 57.53
N ALA A 136 -7.87 -15.97 57.09
CA ALA A 136 -8.99 -15.57 56.24
C ALA A 136 -8.85 -16.13 54.81
N THR A 137 -7.69 -16.00 54.16
CA THR A 137 -7.47 -16.56 52.82
C THR A 137 -7.57 -18.10 52.83
N LYS A 138 -7.05 -18.77 53.87
CA LYS A 138 -7.21 -20.23 54.03
C LYS A 138 -8.68 -20.66 54.19
N ALA A 139 -9.48 -19.88 54.91
CA ALA A 139 -10.91 -20.15 55.07
C ALA A 139 -11.68 -19.98 53.75
N LEU A 140 -11.33 -18.97 52.95
CA LEU A 140 -11.93 -18.74 51.64
C LEU A 140 -11.55 -19.83 50.63
N LEU A 141 -10.28 -20.23 50.57
CA LEU A 141 -9.81 -21.31 49.67
C LEU A 141 -10.52 -22.64 49.96
N LYS A 142 -10.74 -22.99 51.23
CA LYS A 142 -11.52 -24.17 51.62
C LYS A 142 -12.97 -24.12 51.16
N ARG A 143 -13.54 -22.92 51.01
CA ARG A 143 -14.95 -22.69 50.68
C ARG A 143 -15.20 -22.54 49.18
N SER A 144 -14.17 -22.19 48.41
CA SER A 144 -14.22 -21.99 46.95
C SER A 144 -13.60 -23.13 46.14
N GLU A 145 -13.10 -24.19 46.78
CA GLU A 145 -12.40 -25.33 46.14
C GLU A 145 -11.21 -24.90 45.26
N CYS A 146 -10.62 -23.73 45.53
CA CYS A 146 -9.55 -23.14 44.73
C CYS A 146 -8.17 -23.56 45.26
N THR A 147 -7.21 -23.85 44.36
CA THR A 147 -5.82 -24.17 44.74
C THR A 147 -5.02 -22.90 44.98
N VAL A 148 -3.97 -22.99 45.80
CA VAL A 148 -3.06 -21.86 46.08
C VAL A 148 -2.40 -21.36 44.79
N ASP A 149 -2.04 -22.26 43.87
CA ASP A 149 -1.44 -21.92 42.57
C ASP A 149 -2.41 -21.16 41.65
N LEU A 150 -3.70 -21.53 41.67
CA LEU A 150 -4.73 -20.82 40.92
C LEU A 150 -4.99 -19.42 41.51
N LEU A 151 -4.97 -19.28 42.85
CA LEU A 151 -5.05 -17.96 43.48
C LEU A 151 -3.84 -17.10 43.13
N LYS A 152 -2.61 -17.63 43.21
CA LYS A 152 -1.38 -16.90 42.90
C LYS A 152 -1.35 -16.43 41.45
N SER A 153 -1.72 -17.30 40.50
CA SER A 153 -1.83 -16.93 39.07
C SER A 153 -2.93 -15.89 38.82
N ARG A 154 -4.06 -15.96 39.54
CA ARG A 154 -5.15 -14.98 39.45
C ARG A 154 -4.75 -13.61 39.98
N LEU A 155 -4.12 -13.55 41.16
CA LEU A 155 -3.65 -12.28 41.75
C LEU A 155 -2.61 -11.60 40.86
N LEU A 156 -1.69 -12.39 40.28
CA LEU A 156 -0.72 -11.89 39.31
C LEU A 156 -1.43 -11.31 38.07
N PHE A 157 -2.43 -12.03 37.53
CA PHE A 157 -3.24 -11.53 36.41
C PHE A 157 -4.01 -10.25 36.75
N ASP A 158 -4.61 -10.18 37.94
CA ASP A 158 -5.42 -9.02 38.36
C ASP A 158 -4.55 -7.77 38.55
N CYS A 159 -3.31 -7.90 39.06
CA CYS A 159 -2.32 -6.82 39.10
C CYS A 159 -1.96 -6.33 37.69
N LEU A 160 -1.65 -7.26 36.78
CA LEU A 160 -1.30 -6.91 35.39
C LEU A 160 -2.49 -6.32 34.63
N SER A 161 -3.70 -6.77 34.92
CA SER A 161 -4.95 -6.23 34.35
C SER A 161 -5.18 -4.79 34.79
N PHE A 162 -4.89 -4.46 36.05
CA PHE A 162 -4.91 -3.09 36.54
C PHE A 162 -3.92 -2.21 35.77
N TYR A 163 -2.66 -2.64 35.63
CA TYR A 163 -1.66 -1.89 34.86
C TYR A 163 -2.06 -1.74 33.38
N SER A 164 -2.59 -2.79 32.76
CA SER A 164 -3.10 -2.78 31.39
C SER A 164 -4.23 -1.77 31.22
N ALA A 165 -5.17 -1.71 32.17
CA ALA A 165 -6.25 -0.73 32.15
C ALA A 165 -5.73 0.71 32.25
N ILE A 166 -4.76 0.98 33.12
CA ILE A 166 -4.14 2.31 33.24
C ILE A 166 -3.37 2.67 31.96
N ALA A 167 -2.55 1.76 31.43
CA ALA A 167 -1.79 1.96 30.19
C ALA A 167 -2.71 2.27 28.99
N ALA A 168 -3.86 1.60 28.90
CA ALA A 168 -4.81 1.78 27.81
C ALA A 168 -5.39 3.21 27.74
N PHE A 169 -5.57 3.89 28.89
CA PHE A 169 -6.16 5.23 28.95
C PHE A 169 -5.13 6.37 29.10
N LEU A 170 -4.03 6.13 29.83
CA LEU A 170 -3.01 7.15 30.13
C LEU A 170 -1.72 7.00 29.30
N GLY A 171 -1.51 5.84 28.65
CA GLY A 171 -0.29 5.50 27.93
C GLY A 171 0.77 4.84 28.83
N LEU A 172 1.73 4.13 28.20
CA LEU A 172 2.82 3.43 28.90
C LEU A 172 3.76 4.38 29.66
N GLU A 173 3.92 5.62 29.20
CA GLU A 173 4.76 6.63 29.88
C GLU A 173 4.25 6.97 31.28
N ALA A 174 2.93 6.92 31.50
CA ALA A 174 2.33 7.20 32.81
C ALA A 174 2.72 6.13 33.84
N LEU A 175 2.83 4.86 33.43
CA LEU A 175 3.30 3.77 34.30
C LEU A 175 4.78 3.93 34.64
N GLN A 176 5.60 4.33 33.66
CA GLN A 176 7.06 4.40 33.79
C GLN A 176 7.56 5.56 34.67
N LYS A 177 6.75 6.61 34.84
CA LYS A 177 7.07 7.77 35.69
C LYS A 177 6.77 7.54 37.17
N THR A 178 6.17 6.41 37.54
CA THR A 178 5.80 6.12 38.93
C THR A 178 7.06 5.77 39.72
N THR A 179 7.52 6.67 40.58
CA THR A 179 8.62 6.42 41.53
C THR A 179 8.09 5.63 42.73
N MET A 180 8.75 4.52 43.05
CA MET A 180 8.40 3.69 44.21
C MET A 180 9.27 4.08 45.40
N ASP A 181 8.77 4.92 46.30
CA ASP A 181 9.48 5.16 47.57
C ASP A 181 9.34 3.93 48.48
N ALA A 182 10.43 3.20 48.62
CA ALA A 182 10.52 1.93 49.35
C ALA A 182 10.35 2.06 50.88
N LEU A 183 10.28 3.27 51.43
CA LEU A 183 10.45 3.52 52.85
C LEU A 183 9.14 3.59 53.68
N ASP A 184 7.96 3.71 53.07
CA ASP A 184 6.68 3.77 53.82
C ASP A 184 5.79 2.51 53.67
N LEU A 185 6.26 1.50 52.94
CA LEU A 185 5.45 0.33 52.53
C LEU A 185 5.64 -0.93 53.37
N SER A 186 6.63 -1.00 54.27
CA SER A 186 6.94 -2.20 55.07
C SER A 186 6.49 -2.15 56.53
N GLU A 187 6.19 -0.98 57.11
CA GLU A 187 5.96 -0.87 58.57
C GLU A 187 4.50 -0.78 59.03
N ALA A 188 3.52 -0.52 58.17
CA ALA A 188 2.19 -0.16 58.66
C ALA A 188 1.05 -0.98 58.04
N VAL A 189 0.87 -2.24 58.45
CA VAL A 189 -0.45 -2.92 58.42
C VAL A 189 -0.57 -4.03 59.47
N ASP A 190 0.52 -4.61 59.96
CA ASP A 190 0.46 -5.83 60.80
C ASP A 190 -0.33 -5.66 62.12
N ALA A 191 -0.47 -4.41 62.61
CA ALA A 191 -1.30 -4.05 63.76
C ALA A 191 -2.72 -3.56 63.38
N LEU A 192 -2.92 -2.97 62.19
CA LEU A 192 -4.21 -2.39 61.79
C LEU A 192 -5.11 -3.38 61.04
N SER A 193 -4.57 -4.30 60.21
CA SER A 193 -5.37 -5.29 59.47
C SER A 193 -5.87 -6.45 60.34
N LYS A 194 -5.09 -6.85 61.36
CA LYS A 194 -5.53 -7.84 62.35
C LYS A 194 -6.74 -7.30 63.11
N ASP A 195 -6.65 -6.12 63.72
CA ASP A 195 -7.78 -5.51 64.45
C ASP A 195 -8.97 -5.07 63.57
N MET A 196 -8.75 -4.58 62.34
CA MET A 196 -9.84 -4.11 61.46
C MET A 196 -10.65 -5.21 60.79
N PHE A 197 -10.18 -6.46 60.77
CA PHE A 197 -10.90 -7.57 60.14
C PHE A 197 -10.96 -8.84 61.00
N ASP A 198 -10.44 -8.81 62.23
CA ASP A 198 -10.70 -9.85 63.22
C ASP A 198 -12.20 -9.90 63.55
N LEU A 199 -12.75 -11.11 63.42
CA LEU A 199 -14.15 -11.50 63.61
C LEU A 199 -14.40 -11.90 65.07
N GLU A 200 -13.95 -11.13 66.06
CA GLU A 200 -14.33 -11.37 67.47
C GLU A 200 -15.52 -10.48 67.88
N ALA A 201 -16.57 -11.15 68.39
CA ALA A 201 -17.91 -10.61 68.58
C ALA A 201 -18.06 -9.78 69.88
N PRO A 202 -18.68 -8.59 69.85
CA PRO A 202 -19.15 -7.91 71.05
C PRO A 202 -20.50 -8.49 71.53
N GLN A 203 -20.65 -8.65 72.84
CA GLN A 203 -21.87 -9.13 73.51
C GLN A 203 -23.10 -8.21 73.30
N PRO A 204 -24.33 -8.76 73.31
CA PRO A 204 -25.53 -8.02 72.90
C PRO A 204 -26.06 -7.09 73.99
N ALA A 205 -26.32 -5.84 73.62
CA ALA A 205 -27.33 -5.02 74.29
C ALA A 205 -28.69 -5.29 73.63
N THR A 206 -29.68 -5.67 74.44
CA THR A 206 -31.07 -5.95 74.02
C THR A 206 -31.75 -4.71 73.42
N PRO A 207 -32.33 -4.78 72.20
CA PRO A 207 -33.31 -3.81 71.74
C PRO A 207 -34.74 -4.33 71.98
N GLN A 208 -35.56 -3.49 72.61
CA GLN A 208 -37.02 -3.63 72.60
C GLN A 208 -37.59 -2.93 71.36
N GLY A 209 -38.46 -3.60 70.62
CA GLY A 209 -39.33 -2.97 69.61
C GLY A 209 -39.49 -3.78 68.32
N ASP A 210 -40.63 -4.45 68.20
CA ASP A 210 -41.14 -5.06 66.96
C ASP A 210 -41.41 -3.99 65.90
N THR A 211 -40.68 -4.03 64.78
CA THR A 211 -41.16 -3.53 63.48
C THR A 211 -40.54 -4.36 62.35
N ASP A 212 -41.39 -4.92 61.49
CA ASP A 212 -41.04 -5.60 60.24
C ASP A 212 -40.07 -4.77 59.38
N LEU A 213 -38.79 -5.14 59.37
CA LEU A 213 -37.71 -4.47 58.62
C LEU A 213 -37.24 -5.36 57.45
N THR A 214 -38.04 -5.42 56.39
CA THR A 214 -37.71 -6.22 55.17
C THR A 214 -37.41 -5.37 53.92
N SER A 215 -37.30 -4.04 54.03
CA SER A 215 -36.99 -3.14 52.91
C SER A 215 -35.97 -2.06 53.31
N CYS A 216 -35.08 -1.69 52.37
CA CYS A 216 -34.20 -0.53 52.56
C CYS A 216 -35.06 0.70 52.89
N HIS A 217 -34.82 1.39 54.01
CA HIS A 217 -35.66 2.50 54.46
C HIS A 217 -35.81 3.60 53.39
N LEU A 218 -34.73 3.96 52.69
CA LEU A 218 -34.81 4.87 51.55
C LEU A 218 -35.63 4.30 50.38
N CYS A 219 -35.55 3.00 50.08
CA CYS A 219 -36.44 2.38 49.07
C CYS A 219 -37.90 2.35 49.53
N SER A 220 -38.16 2.16 50.82
CA SER A 220 -39.51 2.19 51.40
C SER A 220 -40.12 3.59 51.37
N LEU A 221 -39.32 4.65 51.54
CA LEU A 221 -39.73 6.06 51.46
C LEU A 221 -40.05 6.48 50.00
N ILE A 222 -39.32 5.91 49.05
CA ILE A 222 -39.59 6.04 47.61
C ILE A 222 -40.89 5.29 47.25
N GLU A 223 -41.11 4.09 47.78
CA GLU A 223 -42.37 3.36 47.58
C GLU A 223 -43.57 4.04 48.27
N SER A 224 -43.36 4.70 49.42
CA SER A 224 -44.40 5.41 50.20
C SER A 224 -44.73 6.84 49.71
N ARG A 225 -44.04 7.33 48.66
CA ARG A 225 -44.16 8.69 48.10
C ARG A 225 -43.72 9.86 49.01
N GLU A 226 -43.01 9.60 50.10
CA GLU A 226 -42.44 10.63 50.99
C GLU A 226 -41.06 11.13 50.45
N PHE A 227 -41.06 11.63 49.22
CA PHE A 227 -39.86 11.68 48.35
C PHE A 227 -38.88 12.85 48.56
N LYS A 228 -39.32 14.01 49.03
CA LYS A 228 -38.56 15.25 48.77
C LYS A 228 -37.20 15.29 49.45
N GLU A 229 -37.12 14.87 50.71
CA GLU A 229 -35.86 14.96 51.48
C GLU A 229 -34.86 13.87 51.07
N ALA A 230 -35.32 12.64 50.88
CA ALA A 230 -34.45 11.52 50.49
C ALA A 230 -33.89 11.68 49.05
N ALA A 231 -34.72 12.12 48.10
CA ALA A 231 -34.26 12.41 46.74
C ALA A 231 -33.27 13.59 46.71
N LEU A 232 -33.50 14.62 47.53
CA LEU A 232 -32.58 15.75 47.69
C LEU A 232 -31.22 15.30 48.25
N GLN A 233 -31.21 14.40 49.24
CA GLN A 233 -29.97 13.85 49.81
C GLN A 233 -29.15 13.06 48.79
N VAL A 234 -29.81 12.24 47.97
CA VAL A 234 -29.14 11.48 46.90
C VAL A 234 -28.58 12.41 45.83
N GLU A 235 -29.36 13.40 45.38
CA GLU A 235 -28.91 14.40 44.41
C GLU A 235 -27.75 15.23 44.95
N GLN A 236 -27.78 15.59 46.25
CA GLN A 236 -26.70 16.31 46.90
C GLN A 236 -25.42 15.49 46.94
N VAL A 237 -25.48 14.21 47.32
CA VAL A 237 -24.29 13.33 47.33
C VAL A 237 -23.71 13.16 45.93
N GLU A 238 -24.53 13.06 44.89
CA GLU A 238 -24.02 13.02 43.52
C GLU A 238 -23.24 14.29 43.13
N ARG A 239 -23.74 15.47 43.53
CA ARG A 239 -23.03 16.74 43.33
C ARG A 239 -21.74 16.83 44.16
N ASP A 240 -21.79 16.36 45.40
CA ASP A 240 -20.63 16.36 46.31
C ASP A 240 -19.52 15.43 45.77
N LEU A 241 -19.88 14.24 45.27
CA LEU A 241 -18.94 13.31 44.64
C LEU A 241 -18.35 13.87 43.34
N ASP A 242 -19.14 14.57 42.53
CA ASP A 242 -18.65 15.23 41.32
C ASP A 242 -17.68 16.39 41.66
N ALA A 243 -17.94 17.14 42.75
CA ALA A 243 -17.06 18.18 43.26
C ALA A 243 -15.75 17.60 43.84
N LEU A 244 -15.84 16.52 44.62
CA LEU A 244 -14.68 15.78 45.15
C LEU A 244 -13.79 15.26 44.01
N ALA A 245 -14.39 14.75 42.93
CA ALA A 245 -13.64 14.31 41.77
C ALA A 245 -12.86 15.48 41.11
N SER A 246 -13.45 16.68 41.03
CA SER A 246 -12.73 17.83 40.48
C SER A 246 -11.58 18.26 41.39
N ALA A 247 -11.82 18.35 42.71
CA ALA A 247 -10.80 18.71 43.69
C ALA A 247 -9.62 17.72 43.71
N HIS A 248 -9.88 16.41 43.67
CA HIS A 248 -8.83 15.38 43.66
C HIS A 248 -7.94 15.48 42.41
N LEU A 249 -8.46 15.87 41.24
CA LEU A 249 -7.63 16.05 40.05
C LEU A 249 -6.78 17.33 40.13
N GLU A 250 -7.31 18.40 40.71
CA GLU A 250 -6.57 19.65 40.95
C GLU A 250 -5.41 19.43 41.92
N GLU A 251 -5.64 18.69 43.00
CA GLU A 251 -4.61 18.30 43.98
C GLU A 251 -3.54 17.39 43.36
N PHE A 252 -3.97 16.40 42.58
CA PHE A 252 -3.06 15.52 41.85
C PHE A 252 -2.18 16.30 40.85
N ASP A 253 -2.74 17.26 40.12
CA ASP A 253 -2.00 18.08 39.16
C ASP A 253 -1.02 19.04 39.85
N ALA A 254 -1.36 19.55 41.04
CA ALA A 254 -0.45 20.33 41.87
C ALA A 254 0.74 19.49 42.37
N GLN A 255 0.47 18.29 42.90
CA GLN A 255 1.52 17.35 43.38
C GLN A 255 2.43 16.88 42.24
N SER A 256 1.86 16.61 41.04
CA SER A 256 2.66 16.23 39.86
C SER A 256 3.54 17.37 39.35
N ALA A 257 3.14 18.63 39.49
CA ALA A 257 3.94 19.78 39.08
C ALA A 257 5.16 19.97 39.99
N GLU A 258 4.99 19.75 41.30
CA GLU A 258 6.06 19.83 42.31
C GLU A 258 7.09 18.68 42.18
N ALA A 259 6.64 17.47 41.84
CA ALA A 259 7.52 16.30 41.65
C ALA A 259 8.45 16.41 40.43
N SER A 260 8.14 17.27 39.44
CA SER A 260 8.96 17.47 38.23
C SER A 260 10.24 18.28 38.43
N ALA A 261 10.47 18.80 39.65
CA ALA A 261 11.56 19.73 39.97
C ALA A 261 12.84 19.08 40.56
N TYR A 262 12.86 17.76 40.82
CA TYR A 262 14.02 17.05 41.40
C TYR A 262 14.40 15.80 40.57
N PRO A 263 15.69 15.57 40.23
CA PRO A 263 16.11 14.36 39.52
C PRO A 263 16.48 13.21 40.47
N GLU A 264 15.93 12.04 40.11
CA GLU A 264 16.56 10.70 40.05
C GLU A 264 17.55 10.31 41.18
N ASP A 265 17.04 9.69 42.25
CA ASP A 265 17.73 8.66 43.04
C ASP A 265 16.70 7.97 43.98
N SER A 266 15.84 7.09 43.43
CA SER A 266 15.01 6.18 44.25
C SER A 266 14.82 4.83 43.52
N GLU A 267 15.15 3.75 44.23
CA GLU A 267 15.49 2.42 43.73
C GLU A 267 14.27 1.49 43.67
N LEU A 268 13.45 1.53 42.61
CA LEU A 268 12.63 0.41 42.12
C LEU A 268 11.89 0.80 40.83
N CYS A 269 12.39 0.33 39.69
CA CYS A 269 11.78 0.58 38.38
C CYS A 269 10.71 -0.48 38.05
N MET A 270 9.60 -0.06 37.43
CA MET A 270 8.52 -0.96 36.97
C MET A 270 8.99 -2.04 35.96
N GLY A 271 10.04 -1.77 35.18
CA GLY A 271 10.57 -2.70 34.17
C GLY A 271 11.02 -4.05 34.73
N PRO A 272 11.98 -4.08 35.69
CA PRO A 272 12.41 -5.31 36.35
C PRO A 272 11.29 -6.10 37.04
N LEU A 273 10.30 -5.42 37.65
CA LEU A 273 9.16 -6.08 38.29
C LEU A 273 8.26 -6.78 37.26
N LEU A 274 7.98 -6.13 36.13
CA LEU A 274 7.23 -6.74 35.02
C LEU A 274 7.99 -7.90 34.38
N LEU A 275 9.32 -7.81 34.26
CA LEU A 275 10.15 -8.92 33.78
C LEU A 275 10.01 -10.15 34.71
N LYS A 276 10.18 -9.97 36.02
CA LYS A 276 9.95 -11.04 37.02
C LYS A 276 8.54 -11.63 36.93
N ALA A 277 7.51 -10.80 36.72
CA ALA A 277 6.14 -11.28 36.57
C ALA A 277 5.95 -12.14 35.31
N GLY A 278 6.56 -11.75 34.19
CA GLY A 278 6.59 -12.55 32.95
C GLY A 278 7.32 -13.87 33.13
N GLU A 279 8.47 -13.87 33.81
CA GLU A 279 9.24 -15.08 34.12
C GLU A 279 8.44 -16.05 35.00
N ALA A 280 7.74 -15.56 36.03
CA ALA A 280 6.89 -16.38 36.89
C ALA A 280 5.72 -17.03 36.11
N ALA A 281 5.09 -16.27 35.20
CA ALA A 281 4.04 -16.82 34.33
C ALA A 281 4.60 -17.91 33.39
N LEU A 282 5.77 -17.68 32.79
CA LEU A 282 6.45 -18.66 31.92
C LEU A 282 6.86 -19.93 32.69
N GLN A 283 7.38 -19.81 33.90
CA GLN A 283 7.73 -20.96 34.75
C GLN A 283 6.49 -21.81 35.06
N THR A 284 5.37 -21.16 35.37
CA THR A 284 4.09 -21.84 35.61
C THR A 284 3.62 -22.61 34.37
N LEU A 285 3.75 -22.00 33.18
CA LEU A 285 3.40 -22.64 31.90
C LEU A 285 4.33 -23.82 31.57
N ALA A 286 5.64 -23.69 31.84
CA ALA A 286 6.61 -24.77 31.62
C ALA A 286 6.37 -25.98 32.55
N ALA A 287 5.92 -25.75 33.79
CA ALA A 287 5.60 -26.78 34.76
C ALA A 287 4.26 -27.50 34.48
N ALA A 288 3.37 -26.90 33.69
CA ALA A 288 2.00 -27.37 33.51
C ALA A 288 1.81 -28.60 32.58
N LYS A 289 2.83 -29.42 32.34
CA LYS A 289 2.72 -30.63 31.49
C LYS A 289 1.78 -31.67 32.12
N GLY A 290 0.51 -31.74 31.68
CA GLY A 290 -0.46 -32.85 31.90
C GLY A 290 -1.64 -32.62 32.86
N ASP A 291 -2.83 -33.06 32.44
CA ASP A 291 -4.14 -33.19 33.14
C ASP A 291 -5.06 -31.96 33.34
N ASN A 292 -6.38 -32.20 33.20
CA ASN A 292 -7.44 -31.21 32.93
C ASN A 292 -7.63 -30.09 33.99
N ALA A 293 -7.20 -30.29 35.25
CA ALA A 293 -7.21 -29.24 36.28
C ALA A 293 -6.19 -28.11 36.01
N LYS A 294 -5.24 -28.32 35.09
CA LYS A 294 -4.25 -27.32 34.67
C LYS A 294 -4.79 -26.29 33.68
N SER A 295 -5.96 -26.49 33.07
CA SER A 295 -6.47 -25.59 32.01
C SER A 295 -6.73 -24.16 32.52
N ALA A 296 -7.32 -23.99 33.71
CA ALA A 296 -7.60 -22.67 34.26
C ALA A 296 -6.33 -21.89 34.63
N VAL A 297 -5.35 -22.57 35.22
CA VAL A 297 -4.04 -21.99 35.56
C VAL A 297 -3.27 -21.64 34.29
N VAL A 298 -3.25 -22.52 33.29
CA VAL A 298 -2.60 -22.27 31.99
C VAL A 298 -3.23 -21.07 31.27
N ASN A 299 -4.56 -20.99 31.18
CA ASN A 299 -5.25 -19.86 30.55
C ASN A 299 -4.98 -18.54 31.28
N THR A 300 -4.98 -18.56 32.61
CA THR A 300 -4.70 -17.37 33.42
C THR A 300 -3.25 -16.94 33.25
N SER A 301 -2.29 -17.87 33.28
CA SER A 301 -0.86 -17.58 33.07
C SER A 301 -0.55 -17.12 31.64
N LEU A 302 -1.24 -17.64 30.61
CA LEU A 302 -1.14 -17.12 29.24
C LEU A 302 -1.66 -15.69 29.15
N SER A 303 -2.77 -15.40 29.82
CA SER A 303 -3.35 -14.04 29.88
C SER A 303 -2.42 -13.08 30.61
N SER A 304 -1.81 -13.52 31.71
CA SER A 304 -0.78 -12.77 32.42
C SER A 304 0.43 -12.48 31.54
N LEU A 305 0.96 -13.50 30.85
CA LEU A 305 2.09 -13.33 29.94
C LEU A 305 1.77 -12.34 28.81
N ARG A 306 0.55 -12.39 28.25
CA ARG A 306 0.06 -11.42 27.27
C ARG A 306 0.10 -10.00 27.83
N CYS A 307 -0.50 -9.77 28.99
CA CYS A 307 -0.51 -8.45 29.63
C CYS A 307 0.91 -7.96 29.91
N THR A 308 1.80 -8.82 30.40
CA THR A 308 3.21 -8.45 30.64
C THR A 308 3.91 -8.05 29.34
N LEU A 309 3.74 -8.81 28.26
CA LEU A 309 4.35 -8.52 26.95
C LEU A 309 3.85 -7.20 26.33
N ASP A 310 2.60 -6.81 26.61
CA ASP A 310 2.03 -5.53 26.18
C ASP A 310 2.51 -4.35 27.03
N LEU A 311 2.87 -4.60 28.30
CA LEU A 311 3.25 -3.58 29.30
C LEU A 311 4.75 -3.35 29.46
N ILE A 312 5.57 -4.35 29.17
CA ILE A 312 7.00 -4.34 29.51
C ILE A 312 7.77 -3.28 28.68
N PRO A 313 8.67 -2.49 29.31
CA PRO A 313 9.50 -1.52 28.59
C PRO A 313 10.45 -2.19 27.59
N ARG A 314 10.94 -1.40 26.61
CA ARG A 314 11.79 -1.89 25.52
C ARG A 314 13.08 -2.65 25.96
N PRO A 315 13.84 -2.24 26.99
CA PRO A 315 15.08 -2.94 27.33
C PRO A 315 14.83 -4.37 27.86
N GLU A 316 13.80 -4.58 28.68
CA GLU A 316 13.47 -5.90 29.24
C GLU A 316 12.62 -6.76 28.27
N PHE A 317 11.92 -6.13 27.32
CA PHE A 317 11.10 -6.81 26.30
C PHE A 317 11.89 -7.88 25.53
N ALA A 318 13.10 -7.56 25.08
CA ALA A 318 13.93 -8.49 24.31
C ALA A 318 14.31 -9.74 25.12
N THR A 319 14.57 -9.57 26.42
CA THR A 319 14.88 -10.67 27.34
C THR A 319 13.70 -11.62 27.50
N LEU A 320 12.51 -11.06 27.79
CA LEU A 320 11.30 -11.87 27.99
C LEU A 320 10.88 -12.61 26.71
N VAL A 321 10.95 -11.95 25.54
CA VAL A 321 10.65 -12.60 24.26
C VAL A 321 11.62 -13.76 24.00
N THR A 322 12.92 -13.57 24.24
CA THR A 322 13.91 -14.65 24.07
C THR A 322 13.62 -15.83 24.99
N GLN A 323 13.22 -15.58 26.24
CA GLN A 323 12.79 -16.62 27.17
C GLN A 323 11.53 -17.34 26.68
N CYS A 324 10.52 -16.61 26.16
CA CYS A 324 9.32 -17.20 25.57
C CYS A 324 9.66 -18.17 24.43
N LEU A 325 10.55 -17.76 23.52
CA LEU A 325 11.00 -18.59 22.39
C LEU A 325 11.74 -19.85 22.84
N SER A 326 12.44 -19.79 23.98
CA SER A 326 13.17 -20.94 24.55
C SER A 326 12.30 -21.91 25.37
N CYS A 327 11.04 -21.53 25.69
CA CYS A 327 10.15 -22.31 26.57
C CYS A 327 9.68 -23.64 25.95
N GLY A 328 9.66 -23.74 24.61
CA GLY A 328 9.26 -24.96 23.90
C GLY A 328 7.77 -25.31 24.02
N SER A 329 6.93 -24.38 24.47
CA SER A 329 5.47 -24.54 24.53
C SER A 329 4.79 -24.00 23.26
N LEU A 330 3.96 -24.82 22.63
CA LEU A 330 3.19 -24.40 21.44
C LEU A 330 2.19 -23.30 21.78
N ASP A 331 1.57 -23.33 22.97
CA ASP A 331 0.58 -22.34 23.40
C ASP A 331 1.21 -20.94 23.55
N VAL A 332 2.44 -20.88 24.05
CA VAL A 332 3.23 -19.64 24.12
C VAL A 332 3.55 -19.13 22.72
N MET A 333 3.91 -20.01 21.79
CA MET A 333 4.17 -19.62 20.40
C MET A 333 2.91 -19.11 19.69
N VAL A 334 1.75 -19.75 19.91
CA VAL A 334 0.48 -19.27 19.37
C VAL A 334 0.15 -17.87 19.89
N LEU A 335 0.37 -17.60 21.18
CA LEU A 335 0.23 -16.25 21.74
C LEU A 335 1.15 -15.24 21.02
N LEU A 336 2.41 -15.60 20.75
CA LEU A 336 3.32 -14.74 20.00
C LEU A 336 2.87 -14.53 18.55
N PHE A 337 2.27 -15.53 17.91
CA PHE A 337 1.72 -15.40 16.55
C PHE A 337 0.55 -14.40 16.52
N GLU A 338 -0.36 -14.48 17.49
CA GLU A 338 -1.45 -13.51 17.65
C GLU A 338 -0.93 -12.08 17.87
N LEU A 339 0.11 -11.91 18.69
CA LEU A 339 0.71 -10.60 18.96
C LEU A 339 1.44 -10.03 17.74
N CYS A 340 2.15 -10.87 16.96
CA CYS A 340 2.80 -10.46 15.72
C CYS A 340 1.80 -10.07 14.60
N THR A 341 0.64 -10.71 14.57
CA THR A 341 -0.42 -10.42 13.58
C THR A 341 -1.32 -9.26 13.99
N SER A 342 -1.34 -8.91 15.28
CA SER A 342 -2.07 -7.75 15.80
C SER A 342 -1.42 -6.42 15.39
N SER A 343 -2.22 -5.42 15.06
CA SER A 343 -1.76 -4.10 14.57
C SER A 343 -1.28 -3.13 15.65
N ARG A 344 -1.02 -3.61 16.88
CA ARG A 344 -0.72 -2.77 18.05
C ARG A 344 0.45 -3.36 18.85
N GLY A 345 1.29 -2.48 19.42
CA GLY A 345 2.32 -2.84 20.40
C GLY A 345 3.74 -3.06 19.85
N SER A 346 4.65 -3.46 20.75
CA SER A 346 6.08 -3.68 20.49
C SER A 346 6.35 -4.79 19.45
N PHE A 347 5.41 -5.72 19.28
CA PHE A 347 5.45 -6.80 18.29
C PHE A 347 5.19 -6.35 16.84
N CYS A 348 4.85 -5.07 16.60
CA CYS A 348 4.78 -4.51 15.25
C CYS A 348 6.17 -4.23 14.65
N SER A 349 7.25 -4.28 15.44
CA SER A 349 8.59 -4.04 14.93
C SER A 349 9.05 -5.17 14.00
N PRO A 350 9.61 -4.87 12.81
CA PRO A 350 10.07 -5.91 11.89
C PRO A 350 11.08 -6.87 12.52
N ALA A 351 12.00 -6.36 13.36
CA ALA A 351 13.01 -7.17 14.03
C ALA A 351 12.41 -8.22 14.99
N THR A 352 11.34 -7.88 15.73
CA THR A 352 10.65 -8.84 16.59
C THR A 352 9.87 -9.86 15.77
N GLN A 353 9.18 -9.42 14.71
CA GLN A 353 8.40 -10.32 13.84
C GLN A 353 9.29 -11.34 13.12
N THR A 354 10.45 -10.91 12.61
CA THR A 354 11.41 -11.81 11.97
C THR A 354 12.06 -12.77 12.96
N LEU A 355 12.31 -12.34 14.20
CA LEU A 355 12.81 -13.22 15.26
C LEU A 355 11.80 -14.34 15.60
N VAL A 356 10.53 -13.98 15.79
CA VAL A 356 9.45 -14.95 16.07
C VAL A 356 9.22 -15.87 14.86
N ALA A 357 9.24 -15.32 13.64
CA ALA A 357 9.13 -16.11 12.41
C ALA A 357 10.28 -17.11 12.23
N SER A 358 11.51 -16.70 12.55
CA SER A 358 12.69 -17.55 12.49
C SER A 358 12.60 -18.72 13.49
N ALA A 359 12.10 -18.46 14.70
CA ALA A 359 11.83 -19.50 15.69
C ALA A 359 10.67 -20.43 15.26
N ALA A 360 9.61 -19.86 14.69
CA ALA A 360 8.49 -20.63 14.13
C ALA A 360 8.94 -21.57 13.01
N ALA A 361 9.80 -21.11 12.10
CA ALA A 361 10.38 -21.93 11.04
C ALA A 361 11.19 -23.12 11.61
N LYS A 362 11.96 -22.91 12.69
CA LYS A 362 12.69 -24.00 13.39
C LYS A 362 11.76 -25.01 14.06
N LEU A 363 10.59 -24.58 14.53
CA LEU A 363 9.61 -25.50 15.11
C LEU A 363 9.00 -26.46 14.08
N LEU A 364 8.87 -26.04 12.82
CA LEU A 364 8.40 -26.93 11.74
C LEU A 364 9.37 -28.08 11.43
N GLU A 365 10.64 -27.95 11.83
CA GLU A 365 11.63 -29.02 11.71
C GLU A 365 11.45 -30.11 12.78
N GLN A 366 10.71 -29.80 13.85
CA GLN A 366 10.44 -30.71 14.97
C GLN A 366 9.12 -31.47 14.78
N SER A 367 8.94 -32.57 15.51
CA SER A 367 7.71 -33.37 15.45
C SER A 367 6.55 -32.65 16.12
N LEU A 368 5.68 -32.02 15.33
CA LEU A 368 4.46 -31.35 15.78
C LEU A 368 3.21 -32.18 15.44
N GLN A 369 2.14 -31.98 16.20
CA GLN A 369 0.80 -32.48 15.82
C GLN A 369 0.28 -31.74 14.58
N LYS A 370 -0.56 -32.40 13.76
CA LYS A 370 -1.08 -31.87 12.48
C LYS A 370 -1.69 -30.46 12.59
N SER A 371 -2.42 -30.17 13.66
CA SER A 371 -2.99 -28.83 13.93
C SER A 371 -1.91 -27.77 14.18
N GLY A 372 -0.88 -28.11 14.95
CA GLY A 372 0.27 -27.23 15.21
C GLY A 372 1.05 -26.92 13.94
N VAL A 373 1.24 -27.93 13.07
CA VAL A 373 1.92 -27.74 11.77
C VAL A 373 1.17 -26.72 10.91
N ALA A 374 -0.16 -26.87 10.78
CA ALA A 374 -0.96 -25.93 9.97
C ALA A 374 -0.90 -24.49 10.51
N LEU A 375 -0.99 -24.30 11.83
CA LEU A 375 -0.88 -22.98 12.46
C LEU A 375 0.48 -22.34 12.21
N VAL A 376 1.56 -23.10 12.44
CA VAL A 376 2.93 -22.59 12.26
C VAL A 376 3.23 -22.33 10.77
N SER A 377 2.80 -23.21 9.86
CA SER A 377 2.96 -23.00 8.41
C SER A 377 2.22 -21.76 7.92
N SER A 378 0.99 -21.52 8.38
CA SER A 378 0.23 -20.32 8.03
C SER A 378 0.91 -19.05 8.53
N PHE A 379 1.42 -19.07 9.77
CA PHE A 379 2.15 -17.93 10.33
C PHE A 379 3.45 -17.64 9.58
N VAL A 380 4.26 -18.68 9.32
CA VAL A 380 5.53 -18.53 8.58
C VAL A 380 5.26 -18.02 7.16
N ALA A 381 4.24 -18.54 6.47
CA ALA A 381 3.86 -18.07 5.14
C ALA A 381 3.53 -16.57 5.15
N GLN A 382 2.71 -16.11 6.10
CA GLN A 382 2.36 -14.70 6.24
C GLN A 382 3.58 -13.82 6.56
N MET A 383 4.50 -14.29 7.40
CA MET A 383 5.71 -13.55 7.74
C MET A 383 6.70 -13.47 6.57
N VAL A 384 6.86 -14.53 5.78
CA VAL A 384 7.70 -14.54 4.57
C VAL A 384 7.07 -13.68 3.46
N GLU A 385 5.74 -13.68 3.33
CA GLU A 385 5.04 -12.77 2.43
C GLU A 385 5.28 -11.31 2.82
N ARG A 386 5.32 -10.98 4.11
CA ARG A 386 5.53 -9.61 4.60
C ARG A 386 6.98 -9.14 4.60
N HIS A 387 7.93 -10.00 4.99
CA HIS A 387 9.33 -9.63 5.28
C HIS A 387 10.35 -10.36 4.39
N GLY A 388 9.91 -11.17 3.42
CA GLY A 388 10.79 -11.97 2.57
C GLY A 388 11.60 -13.01 3.36
N PHE A 389 12.81 -13.31 2.89
CA PHE A 389 13.68 -14.28 3.57
C PHE A 389 14.25 -13.80 4.92
N ALA A 390 14.10 -12.51 5.25
CA ALA A 390 14.44 -12.01 6.59
C ALA A 390 13.59 -12.68 7.70
N ALA A 391 12.36 -13.10 7.38
CA ALA A 391 11.53 -13.90 8.29
C ALA A 391 12.16 -15.25 8.65
N LEU A 392 13.06 -15.78 7.83
CA LEU A 392 13.77 -17.04 8.07
C LEU A 392 15.11 -16.85 8.77
N GLY A 393 15.41 -15.64 9.27
CA GLY A 393 16.66 -15.32 9.94
C GLY A 393 17.80 -14.92 9.00
N PHE A 394 17.51 -14.63 7.73
CA PHE A 394 18.49 -14.05 6.81
C PHE A 394 18.59 -12.54 7.06
N THR A 395 19.72 -12.09 7.61
CA THR A 395 19.99 -10.67 7.81
C THR A 395 21.23 -10.30 7.02
N ASP A 396 21.17 -9.22 6.23
CA ASP A 396 22.30 -8.57 5.56
C ASP A 396 23.25 -7.92 6.59
N SER A 397 23.82 -8.73 7.48
CA SER A 397 24.79 -8.26 8.46
C SER A 397 26.14 -8.09 7.77
N PRO A 398 26.76 -6.90 7.82
CA PRO A 398 28.06 -6.63 7.20
C PRO A 398 29.23 -7.44 7.80
N ASN A 399 28.99 -8.17 8.91
CA ASN A 399 30.02 -8.89 9.66
C ASN A 399 30.02 -10.42 9.44
N THR A 400 29.08 -10.97 8.67
CA THR A 400 29.02 -12.41 8.37
C THR A 400 29.48 -12.65 6.93
N SER A 401 30.34 -13.64 6.69
CA SER A 401 30.69 -13.99 5.32
C SER A 401 29.41 -14.37 4.56
N GLN A 402 29.08 -13.62 3.50
CA GLN A 402 27.84 -13.77 2.72
C GLN A 402 27.56 -15.23 2.30
N SER A 403 28.61 -16.03 2.08
CA SER A 403 28.52 -17.45 1.75
C SER A 403 27.96 -18.35 2.88
N ALA A 404 28.25 -18.06 4.15
CA ALA A 404 27.80 -18.89 5.28
C ALA A 404 26.31 -18.66 5.61
N ALA A 405 25.87 -17.39 5.56
CA ALA A 405 24.47 -17.02 5.78
C ALA A 405 23.55 -17.56 4.67
N ALA A 406 24.01 -17.55 3.41
CA ALA A 406 23.30 -18.15 2.29
C ALA A 406 23.14 -19.68 2.44
N SER A 407 24.19 -20.37 2.92
CA SER A 407 24.13 -21.82 3.17
C SER A 407 23.12 -22.21 4.25
N GLU A 408 23.06 -21.44 5.35
CA GLU A 408 22.06 -21.66 6.41
C GLU A 408 20.63 -21.41 5.91
N LEU A 409 20.42 -20.34 5.12
CA LEU A 409 19.13 -20.06 4.50
C LEU A 409 18.68 -21.20 3.58
N ILE A 410 19.55 -21.69 2.70
CA ILE A 410 19.24 -22.79 1.77
C ILE A 410 18.90 -24.07 2.53
N THR A 411 19.63 -24.36 3.61
CA THR A 411 19.34 -25.53 4.47
C THR A 411 17.94 -25.41 5.08
N ARG A 412 17.59 -24.22 5.58
CA ARG A 412 16.29 -23.95 6.20
C ARG A 412 15.15 -23.97 5.18
N LEU A 413 15.35 -23.40 3.99
CA LEU A 413 14.41 -23.49 2.87
C LEU A 413 14.16 -24.94 2.47
N SER A 414 15.22 -25.74 2.36
CA SER A 414 15.12 -27.17 2.03
C SER A 414 14.30 -27.94 3.07
N SER A 415 14.48 -27.63 4.35
CA SER A 415 13.71 -28.20 5.45
C SER A 415 12.22 -27.87 5.35
N LEU A 416 11.88 -26.60 5.14
CA LEU A 416 10.50 -26.13 5.01
C LEU A 416 9.80 -26.69 3.76
N VAL A 417 10.49 -26.77 2.63
CA VAL A 417 9.95 -27.35 1.40
C VAL A 417 9.71 -28.85 1.56
N ARG A 418 10.64 -29.61 2.16
CA ARG A 418 10.43 -31.03 2.48
C ARG A 418 9.26 -31.24 3.44
N ARG A 419 9.11 -30.36 4.44
CA ARG A 419 7.97 -30.41 5.36
C ARG A 419 6.65 -30.16 4.61
N SER A 420 6.65 -29.18 3.71
CA SER A 420 5.48 -28.86 2.88
C SER A 420 5.15 -30.01 1.90
N GLU A 421 6.14 -30.64 1.28
CA GLU A 421 5.98 -31.87 0.47
C GLU A 421 5.24 -32.93 1.27
N ILE A 422 5.74 -33.31 2.46
CA ILE A 422 5.14 -34.36 3.28
C ILE A 422 3.67 -34.06 3.58
N GLU A 423 3.35 -32.85 4.03
CA GLU A 423 1.97 -32.48 4.40
C GLU A 423 1.04 -32.37 3.19
N ILE A 424 1.54 -31.91 2.04
CA ILE A 424 0.79 -31.90 0.77
C ILE A 424 0.47 -33.33 0.34
N HIS A 425 1.46 -34.23 0.35
CA HIS A 425 1.25 -35.64 0.02
C HIS A 425 0.22 -36.30 0.96
N LEU A 426 0.35 -36.07 2.27
CA LEU A 426 -0.61 -36.59 3.25
C LEU A 426 -2.02 -36.02 3.05
N ALA A 427 -2.14 -34.74 2.69
CA ALA A 427 -3.43 -34.10 2.44
C ALA A 427 -4.13 -34.67 1.19
N LEU A 428 -3.37 -34.92 0.12
CA LEU A 428 -3.88 -35.53 -1.10
C LEU A 428 -4.28 -37.01 -0.87
N ASP A 429 -3.45 -37.80 -0.18
CA ASP A 429 -3.75 -39.20 0.17
C ASP A 429 -4.95 -39.31 1.15
N ASP A 430 -5.03 -38.44 2.16
CA ASP A 430 -6.18 -38.39 3.09
C ASP A 430 -7.49 -38.10 2.35
N PHE A 431 -7.46 -37.24 1.32
CA PHE A 431 -8.65 -36.94 0.52
C PHE A 431 -9.17 -38.18 -0.21
N PHE A 432 -8.31 -38.94 -0.87
CA PHE A 432 -8.72 -40.16 -1.58
C PHE A 432 -9.17 -41.27 -0.62
N ARG A 433 -8.57 -41.37 0.57
CA ARG A 433 -8.97 -42.39 1.57
C ARG A 433 -10.28 -42.07 2.29
N ARG A 434 -10.51 -40.80 2.66
CA ARG A 434 -11.59 -40.41 3.59
C ARG A 434 -12.72 -39.62 2.92
N GLY A 435 -12.50 -39.07 1.72
CA GLY A 435 -13.49 -38.25 1.01
C GLY A 435 -13.85 -36.93 1.69
N SER A 436 -13.15 -36.54 2.77
CA SER A 436 -13.34 -35.32 3.54
C SER A 436 -11.98 -34.82 4.05
N LEU A 437 -11.79 -33.51 4.01
CA LEU A 437 -10.57 -32.85 4.46
C LEU A 437 -10.62 -32.58 5.97
N SER A 438 -9.49 -32.80 6.66
CA SER A 438 -9.26 -32.22 7.99
C SER A 438 -8.89 -30.74 7.83
N GLY A 439 -9.32 -29.86 8.73
CA GLY A 439 -8.93 -28.43 8.70
C GLY A 439 -7.40 -28.24 8.66
N GLY A 440 -6.94 -27.20 7.94
CA GLY A 440 -5.51 -26.83 7.85
C GLY A 440 -4.78 -27.22 6.56
N VAL A 441 -5.44 -27.92 5.63
CA VAL A 441 -4.86 -28.36 4.34
C VAL A 441 -4.24 -27.22 3.53
N ASN A 442 -4.80 -26.01 3.59
CA ASN A 442 -4.33 -24.88 2.80
C ASN A 442 -2.98 -24.31 3.28
N ALA A 443 -2.60 -24.52 4.54
CA ALA A 443 -1.45 -23.83 5.14
C ALA A 443 -0.11 -24.27 4.53
N SER A 444 0.08 -25.57 4.29
CA SER A 444 1.32 -26.09 3.70
C SER A 444 1.42 -25.79 2.20
N PHE A 445 0.29 -25.77 1.48
CA PHE A 445 0.25 -25.28 0.09
C PHE A 445 0.62 -23.80 0.02
N GLN A 446 0.04 -22.96 0.89
CA GLN A 446 0.33 -21.53 0.95
C GLN A 446 1.79 -21.26 1.33
N LEU A 447 2.34 -22.03 2.27
CA LEU A 447 3.76 -21.90 2.62
C LEU A 447 4.65 -22.20 1.42
N LEU A 448 4.41 -23.30 0.70
CA LEU A 448 5.20 -23.64 -0.49
C LEU A 448 5.01 -22.62 -1.62
N GLU A 449 3.80 -22.13 -1.83
CA GLU A 449 3.47 -21.06 -2.78
C GLU A 449 4.29 -19.79 -2.52
N VAL A 450 4.26 -19.27 -1.29
CA VAL A 450 4.99 -18.06 -0.90
C VAL A 450 6.50 -18.27 -1.04
N LEU A 451 7.03 -19.45 -0.69
CA LEU A 451 8.45 -19.75 -0.87
C LEU A 451 8.85 -19.76 -2.35
N ILE A 452 8.04 -20.36 -3.24
CA ILE A 452 8.29 -20.37 -4.69
C ILE A 452 8.28 -18.94 -5.26
N VAL A 453 7.28 -18.13 -4.89
CA VAL A 453 7.19 -16.74 -5.35
C VAL A 453 8.41 -15.92 -4.89
N ARG A 454 8.81 -16.05 -3.62
CA ARG A 454 10.00 -15.34 -3.11
C ARG A 454 11.32 -15.81 -3.71
N LEU A 455 11.41 -17.07 -4.15
CA LEU A 455 12.57 -17.55 -4.90
C LEU A 455 12.63 -16.97 -6.31
N CYS A 456 11.48 -16.66 -6.93
CA CYS A 456 11.45 -15.96 -8.22
C CYS A 456 11.97 -14.51 -8.08
N ASP A 457 11.68 -13.86 -6.95
CA ASP A 457 12.11 -12.47 -6.69
C ASP A 457 13.63 -12.33 -6.49
N ASP A 458 14.35 -13.41 -6.11
CA ASP A 458 15.78 -13.39 -5.77
C ASP A 458 16.59 -14.40 -6.60
N GLU A 459 16.90 -14.03 -7.84
CA GLU A 459 17.61 -14.86 -8.81
C GLU A 459 18.99 -15.35 -8.33
N SER A 460 19.61 -14.67 -7.36
CA SER A 460 20.93 -15.00 -6.84
C SER A 460 20.96 -16.36 -6.11
N LEU A 461 19.81 -16.80 -5.58
CA LEU A 461 19.67 -18.04 -4.84
C LEU A 461 19.37 -19.27 -5.73
N LEU A 462 19.08 -19.10 -7.02
CA LEU A 462 18.68 -20.18 -7.92
C LEU A 462 19.78 -21.22 -8.22
N PRO A 463 21.06 -20.85 -8.45
CA PRO A 463 22.13 -21.81 -8.77
C PRO A 463 22.43 -22.85 -7.67
N PRO A 464 22.50 -22.51 -6.36
CA PRO A 464 22.80 -23.48 -5.29
C PRO A 464 21.60 -24.32 -4.81
N CYS A 465 20.39 -24.11 -5.35
CA CYS A 465 19.16 -24.73 -4.84
C CYS A 465 18.74 -26.06 -5.53
N HIS A 466 19.64 -26.79 -6.20
CA HIS A 466 19.25 -27.97 -7.01
C HIS A 466 18.44 -29.06 -6.24
N ASP A 467 18.82 -29.35 -4.99
CA ASP A 467 18.09 -30.31 -4.14
C ASP A 467 16.68 -29.81 -3.75
N LEU A 468 16.51 -28.50 -3.63
CA LEU A 468 15.23 -27.85 -3.40
C LEU A 468 14.29 -28.08 -4.58
N PHE A 469 14.78 -27.85 -5.80
CA PHE A 469 14.04 -28.07 -7.04
C PHE A 469 13.64 -29.53 -7.22
N THR A 470 14.51 -30.47 -6.86
CA THR A 470 14.19 -31.90 -6.88
C THR A 470 13.00 -32.23 -5.97
N THR A 471 12.93 -31.59 -4.80
CA THR A 471 11.82 -31.76 -3.84
C THR A 471 10.53 -31.14 -4.38
N ILE A 472 10.61 -29.95 -4.99
CA ILE A 472 9.47 -29.28 -5.64
C ILE A 472 8.94 -30.13 -6.80
N HIS A 473 9.80 -30.68 -7.66
CA HIS A 473 9.38 -31.54 -8.79
C HIS A 473 8.68 -32.83 -8.35
N ARG A 474 9.13 -33.45 -7.26
CA ARG A 474 8.43 -34.59 -6.65
C ARG A 474 7.04 -34.21 -6.15
N THR A 475 6.94 -33.05 -5.50
CA THR A 475 5.65 -32.50 -5.07
C THR A 475 4.73 -32.25 -6.29
N MET A 476 5.25 -31.65 -7.36
CA MET A 476 4.49 -31.42 -8.60
C MET A 476 4.03 -32.71 -9.26
N THR A 477 4.86 -33.76 -9.26
CA THR A 477 4.49 -35.08 -9.79
C THR A 477 3.24 -35.61 -9.08
N THR A 478 3.21 -35.53 -7.75
CA THR A 478 2.06 -35.95 -6.94
C THR A 478 0.83 -35.07 -7.18
N VAL A 479 1.04 -33.76 -7.35
CA VAL A 479 -0.04 -32.83 -7.72
C VAL A 479 -0.61 -33.16 -9.10
N PHE A 480 0.21 -33.55 -10.07
CA PHE A 480 -0.26 -34.00 -11.38
C PHE A 480 -1.00 -35.34 -11.33
N GLU A 481 -0.51 -36.30 -10.54
CA GLU A 481 -1.19 -37.58 -10.29
C GLU A 481 -2.55 -37.37 -9.62
N PHE A 482 -2.66 -36.41 -8.69
CA PHE A 482 -3.95 -36.03 -8.11
C PHE A 482 -4.97 -35.61 -9.18
N PHE A 483 -4.58 -34.83 -10.18
CA PHE A 483 -5.50 -34.44 -11.26
C PHE A 483 -5.94 -35.62 -12.15
N ASP A 484 -5.17 -36.70 -12.25
CA ASP A 484 -5.60 -37.90 -12.98
C ASP A 484 -6.77 -38.59 -12.26
N GLU A 485 -6.75 -38.58 -10.92
CA GLU A 485 -7.74 -39.26 -10.06
C GLU A 485 -9.00 -38.39 -9.78
N VAL A 486 -8.97 -37.09 -10.08
CA VAL A 486 -10.15 -36.21 -9.95
C VAL A 486 -11.04 -36.29 -11.19
N ASP A 487 -12.34 -36.43 -10.99
CA ASP A 487 -13.39 -36.46 -12.01
C ASP A 487 -14.56 -35.54 -11.63
N HIS A 488 -15.59 -35.45 -12.48
CA HIS A 488 -16.76 -34.62 -12.19
C HIS A 488 -17.56 -35.07 -10.95
N ALA A 489 -17.45 -36.34 -10.53
CA ALA A 489 -18.19 -36.88 -9.40
C ALA A 489 -17.55 -36.51 -8.05
N ASN A 490 -16.21 -36.45 -7.98
CA ASN A 490 -15.47 -36.08 -6.77
C ASN A 490 -14.99 -34.61 -6.75
N ARG A 491 -15.07 -33.88 -7.88
CA ARG A 491 -14.63 -32.48 -8.02
C ARG A 491 -15.14 -31.55 -6.92
N ALA A 492 -16.43 -31.62 -6.59
CA ALA A 492 -17.06 -30.73 -5.61
C ALA A 492 -16.46 -30.92 -4.20
N LYS A 493 -16.10 -32.16 -3.84
CA LYS A 493 -15.42 -32.45 -2.57
C LYS A 493 -13.94 -32.03 -2.61
N ALA A 494 -13.34 -32.08 -3.80
CA ALA A 494 -11.96 -31.66 -4.05
C ALA A 494 -11.81 -30.13 -4.29
N ALA A 495 -12.88 -29.33 -4.15
CA ALA A 495 -12.94 -27.88 -4.44
C ALA A 495 -11.68 -27.13 -4.02
N SER A 496 -11.39 -27.13 -2.71
CA SER A 496 -10.26 -26.40 -2.12
C SER A 496 -8.90 -26.96 -2.52
N LEU A 497 -8.76 -28.27 -2.68
CA LEU A 497 -7.50 -28.90 -3.08
C LEU A 497 -7.14 -28.55 -4.51
N VAL A 498 -8.11 -28.62 -5.44
CA VAL A 498 -7.88 -28.23 -6.84
C VAL A 498 -7.44 -26.78 -6.94
N ALA A 499 -8.06 -25.87 -6.17
CA ALA A 499 -7.65 -24.46 -6.14
C ALA A 499 -6.20 -24.29 -5.63
N CYS A 500 -5.83 -24.99 -4.56
CA CYS A 500 -4.46 -24.98 -4.03
C CYS A 500 -3.44 -25.59 -5.01
N CYS A 501 -3.79 -26.70 -5.68
CA CYS A 501 -2.95 -27.33 -6.70
C CYS A 501 -2.78 -26.44 -7.94
N ALA A 502 -3.86 -25.81 -8.43
CA ALA A 502 -3.80 -24.89 -9.57
C ALA A 502 -2.89 -23.68 -9.28
N ARG A 503 -3.01 -23.09 -8.09
CA ARG A 503 -2.11 -22.02 -7.61
C ARG A 503 -0.66 -22.45 -7.58
N LEU A 504 -0.39 -23.61 -6.99
CA LEU A 504 0.95 -24.13 -6.83
C LEU A 504 1.61 -24.41 -8.20
N ILE A 505 0.86 -24.97 -9.16
CA ILE A 505 1.33 -25.18 -10.54
C ILE A 505 1.61 -23.83 -11.21
N GLY A 506 0.72 -22.84 -11.07
CA GLY A 506 0.93 -21.50 -11.62
C GLY A 506 2.24 -20.87 -11.14
N CYS A 507 2.52 -20.95 -9.83
CA CYS A 507 3.76 -20.44 -9.25
C CYS A 507 5.00 -21.23 -9.73
N TRP A 508 4.90 -22.56 -9.80
CA TRP A 508 5.99 -23.40 -10.27
C TRP A 508 6.35 -23.11 -11.73
N MET A 509 5.36 -22.89 -12.60
CA MET A 509 5.56 -22.56 -14.01
C MET A 509 6.23 -21.20 -14.23
N SER A 510 6.18 -20.29 -13.25
CA SER A 510 6.97 -19.05 -13.26
C SER A 510 8.43 -19.29 -12.83
N LEU A 511 8.65 -20.13 -11.82
CA LEU A 511 9.99 -20.41 -11.25
C LEU A 511 10.85 -21.32 -12.15
N GLU A 512 10.26 -22.35 -12.75
CA GLU A 512 10.98 -23.38 -13.51
C GLU A 512 11.78 -22.82 -14.71
N PRO A 513 11.21 -21.96 -15.58
CA PRO A 513 11.95 -21.36 -16.68
C PRO A 513 13.16 -20.54 -16.20
N MET A 514 13.05 -19.86 -15.06
CA MET A 514 14.13 -19.06 -14.47
C MET A 514 15.27 -19.96 -13.96
N HIS A 515 14.94 -21.03 -13.24
CA HIS A 515 15.93 -22.00 -12.77
C HIS A 515 16.71 -22.64 -13.93
N LEU A 516 16.01 -23.00 -15.00
CA LEU A 516 16.61 -23.66 -16.16
C LEU A 516 17.43 -22.71 -17.04
N ARG A 517 17.13 -21.40 -17.05
CA ARG A 517 18.01 -20.38 -17.66
C ARG A 517 19.32 -20.19 -16.88
N GLY A 518 19.29 -20.33 -15.55
CA GLY A 518 20.48 -20.20 -14.68
C GLY A 518 21.44 -21.38 -14.73
N LEU A 519 21.00 -22.55 -15.21
CA LEU A 519 21.84 -23.72 -15.43
C LEU A 519 22.42 -23.66 -16.85
N VAL A 520 23.71 -23.34 -16.99
CA VAL A 520 24.47 -23.49 -18.24
C VAL A 520 24.56 -24.99 -18.57
N GLY A 521 23.50 -25.55 -19.15
CA GLY A 521 23.34 -26.98 -19.45
C GLY A 521 22.59 -27.21 -20.76
N PRO A 522 22.71 -28.39 -21.37
CA PRO A 522 22.31 -28.63 -22.75
C PRO A 522 20.81 -28.37 -22.98
N PRO A 523 20.39 -27.92 -24.18
CA PRO A 523 19.05 -27.39 -24.51
C PRO A 523 17.87 -28.40 -24.44
N GLY A 524 18.03 -29.52 -23.74
CA GLY A 524 17.04 -30.61 -23.66
C GLY A 524 16.25 -30.71 -22.36
N SER A 525 16.73 -30.18 -21.23
CA SER A 525 16.08 -30.41 -19.92
C SER A 525 14.75 -29.66 -19.74
N PHE A 526 14.66 -28.42 -20.25
CA PHE A 526 13.42 -27.62 -20.23
C PHE A 526 12.28 -28.24 -21.04
N ARG A 527 12.61 -28.95 -22.14
CA ARG A 527 11.59 -29.60 -22.96
C ARG A 527 10.94 -30.80 -22.27
N LEU A 528 11.60 -31.45 -21.31
CA LEU A 528 11.10 -32.67 -20.66
C LEU A 528 10.01 -32.38 -19.62
N THR A 529 10.16 -31.35 -18.80
CA THR A 529 9.19 -30.99 -17.75
C THR A 529 7.99 -30.24 -18.32
N CYS A 530 8.21 -29.33 -19.27
CA CYS A 530 7.13 -28.74 -20.07
C CYS A 530 6.32 -29.83 -20.80
N SER A 531 6.97 -30.91 -21.28
CA SER A 531 6.25 -32.06 -21.86
C SER A 531 5.34 -32.79 -20.86
N GLN A 532 5.72 -32.88 -19.58
CA GLN A 532 4.86 -33.50 -18.56
C GLN A 532 3.65 -32.63 -18.25
N TYR A 533 3.84 -31.31 -18.08
CA TYR A 533 2.75 -30.36 -17.89
C TYR A 533 1.76 -30.39 -19.06
N LEU A 534 2.26 -30.28 -20.30
CA LEU A 534 1.43 -30.32 -21.52
C LEU A 534 0.63 -31.62 -21.65
N ARG A 535 1.18 -32.78 -21.26
CA ARG A 535 0.45 -34.06 -21.26
C ARG A 535 -0.70 -34.08 -20.25
N LYS A 536 -0.57 -33.38 -19.12
CA LYS A 536 -1.57 -33.35 -18.04
C LYS A 536 -2.58 -32.23 -18.20
N LEU A 537 -2.22 -31.17 -18.91
CA LEU A 537 -3.03 -29.97 -19.11
C LEU A 537 -4.47 -30.26 -19.60
N PRO A 538 -4.73 -31.12 -20.61
CA PRO A 538 -6.11 -31.42 -21.02
C PRO A 538 -6.97 -31.99 -19.89
N LYS A 539 -6.40 -32.89 -19.08
CA LYS A 539 -7.09 -33.50 -17.94
C LYS A 539 -7.36 -32.46 -16.85
N MET A 540 -6.38 -31.61 -16.53
CA MET A 540 -6.56 -30.51 -15.59
C MET A 540 -7.68 -29.56 -16.03
N LEU A 541 -7.66 -29.11 -17.29
CA LEU A 541 -8.66 -28.21 -17.86
C LEU A 541 -10.07 -28.81 -17.87
N SER A 542 -10.23 -30.14 -17.85
CA SER A 542 -11.56 -30.76 -17.75
C SER A 542 -12.17 -30.72 -16.34
N VAL A 543 -11.36 -30.42 -15.32
CA VAL A 543 -11.72 -30.54 -13.91
C VAL A 543 -11.75 -29.17 -13.21
N ILE A 544 -10.87 -28.24 -13.59
CA ILE A 544 -10.79 -26.91 -12.95
C ILE A 544 -12.03 -26.04 -13.26
N SER A 545 -12.33 -25.11 -12.36
CA SER A 545 -13.33 -24.07 -12.56
C SER A 545 -12.72 -22.83 -13.24
N PRO A 546 -13.54 -21.88 -13.74
CA PRO A 546 -13.03 -20.63 -14.29
C PRO A 546 -12.30 -19.76 -13.25
N GLU A 547 -12.62 -19.89 -11.95
CA GLU A 547 -11.90 -19.22 -10.86
C GLU A 547 -10.50 -19.83 -10.67
N ASP A 548 -10.39 -21.16 -10.76
CA ASP A 548 -9.12 -21.87 -10.65
C ASP A 548 -8.20 -21.55 -11.84
N LEU A 549 -8.76 -21.37 -13.04
CA LEU A 549 -7.99 -21.04 -14.24
C LEU A 549 -7.22 -19.72 -14.08
N ALA A 550 -7.74 -18.75 -13.34
CA ALA A 550 -7.08 -17.46 -13.12
C ALA A 550 -5.65 -17.61 -12.57
N TRP A 551 -5.42 -18.66 -11.77
CA TRP A 551 -4.11 -18.99 -11.19
C TRP A 551 -3.15 -19.67 -12.17
N LEU A 552 -3.69 -20.35 -13.18
CA LEU A 552 -2.90 -20.98 -14.24
C LEU A 552 -2.61 -20.02 -15.41
N LEU A 553 -3.35 -18.91 -15.56
CA LEU A 553 -3.13 -17.97 -16.66
C LEU A 553 -1.65 -17.54 -16.88
N PRO A 554 -0.84 -17.26 -15.85
CA PRO A 554 0.58 -16.92 -16.05
C PRO A 554 1.39 -18.04 -16.70
N SER A 555 1.04 -19.32 -16.51
CA SER A 555 1.81 -20.42 -17.11
C SER A 555 1.73 -20.44 -18.64
N PHE A 556 0.63 -19.92 -19.21
CA PHE A 556 0.42 -19.90 -20.65
C PHE A 556 1.33 -18.90 -21.37
N GLU A 557 1.93 -17.94 -20.67
CA GLU A 557 2.94 -17.03 -21.25
C GLU A 557 4.21 -17.77 -21.71
N TYR A 558 4.50 -18.93 -21.10
CA TYR A 558 5.67 -19.76 -21.40
C TYR A 558 5.39 -20.92 -22.38
N LEU A 559 4.15 -21.08 -22.83
CA LEU A 559 3.76 -22.10 -23.80
C LEU A 559 3.71 -21.52 -25.21
N ASP A 560 4.09 -22.32 -26.22
CA ASP A 560 3.93 -21.95 -27.62
C ASP A 560 2.45 -22.07 -28.03
N SER A 561 2.00 -21.21 -28.94
CA SER A 561 0.59 -21.21 -29.42
C SER A 561 0.19 -22.54 -30.06
N VAL A 562 1.13 -23.25 -30.68
CA VAL A 562 0.94 -24.57 -31.30
C VAL A 562 0.60 -25.65 -30.26
N ASP A 563 1.13 -25.54 -29.03
CA ASP A 563 0.86 -26.52 -27.96
C ASP A 563 -0.53 -26.35 -27.34
N LEU A 564 -1.19 -25.20 -27.60
CA LEU A 564 -2.54 -24.90 -27.15
C LEU A 564 -3.61 -25.36 -28.14
N ASP A 565 -3.21 -25.72 -29.36
CA ASP A 565 -4.12 -26.15 -30.41
C ASP A 565 -4.82 -27.47 -30.02
N GLY A 566 -6.15 -27.48 -30.08
CA GLY A 566 -6.95 -28.69 -29.83
C GLY A 566 -7.25 -29.00 -28.36
N LEU A 567 -7.05 -28.07 -27.43
CA LEU A 567 -7.50 -28.19 -26.04
C LEU A 567 -8.98 -27.81 -25.89
N PRO A 568 -9.92 -28.78 -25.78
CA PRO A 568 -11.36 -28.49 -25.89
C PRO A 568 -11.89 -27.60 -24.76
N SER A 569 -11.43 -27.81 -23.52
CA SER A 569 -11.92 -27.07 -22.36
C SER A 569 -11.27 -25.69 -22.16
N LEU A 570 -10.18 -25.38 -22.87
CA LEU A 570 -9.41 -24.15 -22.67
C LEU A 570 -10.27 -22.91 -22.98
N PHE A 571 -10.81 -22.84 -24.20
CA PHE A 571 -11.52 -21.65 -24.67
C PHE A 571 -12.83 -21.40 -23.89
N PRO A 572 -13.68 -22.41 -23.60
CA PRO A 572 -14.83 -22.24 -22.71
C PRO A 572 -14.47 -21.74 -21.31
N LEU A 573 -13.38 -22.26 -20.72
CA LEU A 573 -12.92 -21.80 -19.40
C LEU A 573 -12.43 -20.35 -19.44
N VAL A 574 -11.66 -19.95 -20.46
CA VAL A 574 -11.20 -18.56 -20.63
C VAL A 574 -12.39 -17.59 -20.76
N LEU A 575 -13.41 -17.94 -21.54
CA LEU A 575 -14.64 -17.15 -21.64
C LEU A 575 -15.41 -17.10 -20.31
N GLY A 576 -15.39 -18.18 -19.53
CA GLY A 576 -15.95 -18.23 -18.18
C GLY A 576 -15.22 -17.31 -17.21
N THR A 577 -13.88 -17.34 -17.22
CA THR A 577 -13.03 -16.50 -16.36
C THR A 577 -13.20 -15.02 -16.68
N LEU A 578 -13.26 -14.66 -17.97
CA LEU A 578 -13.60 -13.30 -18.41
C LEU A 578 -14.95 -12.85 -17.86
N SER A 579 -15.94 -13.74 -17.87
CA SER A 579 -17.30 -13.42 -17.41
C SER A 579 -17.37 -13.19 -15.90
N GLN A 580 -16.65 -13.98 -15.12
CA GLN A 580 -16.55 -13.82 -13.67
C GLN A 580 -15.77 -12.55 -13.28
N ALA A 581 -14.61 -12.33 -13.90
CA ALA A 581 -13.79 -11.15 -13.65
C ALA A 581 -14.52 -9.85 -14.04
N ALA A 582 -15.35 -9.86 -15.09
CA ALA A 582 -16.17 -8.72 -15.47
C ALA A 582 -17.33 -8.44 -14.49
N ALA A 583 -17.90 -9.45 -13.84
CA ALA A 583 -19.03 -9.31 -12.91
C ALA A 583 -18.64 -8.75 -11.52
N LEU A 584 -17.42 -9.03 -11.06
CA LEU A 584 -16.93 -8.69 -9.71
C LEU A 584 -16.43 -7.24 -9.56
N GLY A 585 -16.16 -6.54 -10.66
CA GLY A 585 -15.55 -5.19 -10.69
C GLY A 585 -16.36 -4.02 -10.09
N ASN A 586 -17.31 -4.31 -9.20
CA ASN A 586 -18.12 -3.35 -8.43
C ASN A 586 -17.73 -3.24 -6.95
N SER A 587 -16.69 -3.93 -6.47
CA SER A 587 -16.26 -3.91 -5.06
C SER A 587 -14.77 -3.60 -4.89
N GLU A 588 -14.44 -2.76 -3.89
CA GLU A 588 -13.14 -2.36 -3.31
C GLU A 588 -11.86 -2.25 -4.19
N ALA A 589 -11.06 -1.19 -3.94
CA ALA A 589 -9.92 -0.77 -4.76
C ALA A 589 -8.74 -1.78 -4.87
N ALA A 590 -8.58 -2.70 -3.92
CA ALA A 590 -7.50 -3.71 -3.97
C ALA A 590 -7.86 -4.91 -4.87
N ALA A 591 -9.14 -5.30 -4.93
CA ALA A 591 -9.63 -6.36 -5.82
C ALA A 591 -9.47 -5.95 -7.30
N HIS A 592 -9.61 -4.66 -7.60
CA HIS A 592 -9.50 -4.10 -8.94
C HIS A 592 -8.14 -4.34 -9.63
N CYS A 593 -7.03 -4.42 -8.89
CA CYS A 593 -5.70 -4.63 -9.49
C CYS A 593 -5.52 -6.08 -9.96
N HIS A 594 -5.91 -7.04 -9.12
CA HIS A 594 -5.85 -8.47 -9.46
C HIS A 594 -6.79 -8.81 -10.62
N GLU A 595 -8.02 -8.26 -10.61
CA GLU A 595 -9.01 -8.44 -11.68
C GLU A 595 -8.50 -7.94 -13.04
N ASN A 596 -7.90 -6.75 -13.09
CA ASN A 596 -7.36 -6.20 -14.34
C ASN A 596 -6.20 -7.05 -14.89
N ARG A 597 -5.39 -7.66 -14.03
CA ARG A 597 -4.32 -8.58 -14.45
C ARG A 597 -4.89 -9.86 -15.04
N THR A 598 -5.88 -10.48 -14.39
CA THR A 598 -6.58 -11.67 -14.90
C THR A 598 -7.22 -11.39 -16.27
N LEU A 599 -7.93 -10.26 -16.41
CA LEU A 599 -8.53 -9.85 -17.69
C LEU A 599 -7.47 -9.67 -18.79
N SER A 600 -6.36 -8.99 -18.48
CA SER A 600 -5.24 -8.80 -19.41
C SER A 600 -4.67 -10.13 -19.92
N LEU A 601 -4.41 -11.08 -18.99
CA LEU A 601 -3.88 -12.39 -19.35
C LEU A 601 -4.87 -13.21 -20.20
N CYS A 602 -6.17 -13.14 -19.92
CA CYS A 602 -7.19 -13.77 -20.76
C CYS A 602 -7.22 -13.20 -22.18
N TYR A 603 -7.20 -11.87 -22.33
CA TYR A 603 -7.19 -11.23 -23.65
C TYR A 603 -5.93 -11.57 -24.43
N ARG A 604 -4.76 -11.54 -23.78
CA ARG A 604 -3.48 -11.94 -24.37
C ARG A 604 -3.46 -13.42 -24.78
N LEU A 605 -4.07 -14.31 -24.00
CA LEU A 605 -4.19 -15.72 -24.40
C LEU A 605 -5.10 -15.88 -25.64
N ILE A 606 -6.24 -15.18 -25.69
CA ILE A 606 -7.17 -15.23 -26.82
C ILE A 606 -6.50 -14.72 -28.10
N GLU A 607 -5.86 -13.55 -28.06
CA GLU A 607 -5.22 -13.03 -29.27
C GLU A 607 -4.08 -13.94 -29.74
N ARG A 608 -3.31 -14.56 -28.83
CA ARG A 608 -2.24 -15.50 -29.21
C ARG A 608 -2.80 -16.72 -29.92
N VAL A 609 -3.85 -17.34 -29.37
CA VAL A 609 -4.52 -18.48 -29.99
C VAL A 609 -5.06 -18.14 -31.39
N PHE A 610 -5.67 -16.96 -31.57
CA PHE A 610 -6.34 -16.61 -32.83
C PHE A 610 -5.48 -15.85 -33.84
N LEU A 611 -4.44 -15.11 -33.43
CA LEU A 611 -3.53 -14.39 -34.33
C LEU A 611 -2.24 -15.17 -34.62
N GLU A 612 -1.66 -15.84 -33.62
CA GLU A 612 -0.38 -16.58 -33.76
C GLU A 612 -0.61 -18.06 -34.12
N GLY A 613 -1.74 -18.65 -33.72
CA GLY A 613 -2.04 -20.08 -33.93
C GLY A 613 -2.36 -20.48 -35.37
N MET A 614 -1.88 -21.66 -35.78
CA MET A 614 -2.16 -22.30 -37.09
C MET A 614 -3.24 -23.40 -37.01
N GLY A 615 -3.85 -23.61 -35.83
CA GLY A 615 -4.77 -24.72 -35.54
C GLY A 615 -6.18 -24.61 -36.11
N ASP A 616 -6.93 -25.72 -35.99
CA ASP A 616 -8.32 -25.85 -36.42
C ASP A 616 -9.27 -25.08 -35.49
N CYS A 617 -9.52 -23.81 -35.82
CA CYS A 617 -10.44 -22.95 -35.08
C CYS A 617 -11.88 -23.52 -35.04
N ALA A 618 -12.27 -24.41 -35.97
CA ALA A 618 -13.60 -25.02 -35.94
C ALA A 618 -13.78 -25.94 -34.72
N LEU A 619 -12.73 -26.66 -34.31
CA LEU A 619 -12.75 -27.49 -33.09
C LEU A 619 -12.81 -26.64 -31.82
N LEU A 620 -12.09 -25.52 -31.77
CA LEU A 620 -12.15 -24.57 -30.64
C LEU A 620 -13.53 -23.93 -30.51
N PHE A 621 -14.18 -23.58 -31.62
CA PHE A 621 -15.54 -23.08 -31.57
C PHE A 621 -16.54 -24.19 -31.21
N ALA A 622 -16.36 -25.40 -31.74
CA ALA A 622 -17.25 -26.52 -31.44
C ALA A 622 -17.24 -26.94 -29.95
N SER A 623 -16.20 -26.58 -29.17
CA SER A 623 -16.15 -26.88 -27.73
C SER A 623 -16.96 -25.92 -26.85
N VAL A 624 -17.52 -24.84 -27.43
CA VAL A 624 -18.35 -23.87 -26.71
C VAL A 624 -19.80 -24.35 -26.67
N ASP A 625 -20.09 -25.28 -25.75
CA ASP A 625 -21.43 -25.80 -25.50
C ASP A 625 -22.26 -24.83 -24.65
N THR A 626 -22.87 -23.80 -25.25
CA THR A 626 -23.94 -23.06 -24.59
C THR A 626 -25.07 -22.68 -25.56
N PRO A 627 -26.36 -22.89 -25.19
CA PRO A 627 -27.48 -22.36 -25.93
C PRO A 627 -27.47 -20.83 -25.84
N THR A 628 -27.75 -20.17 -26.97
CA THR A 628 -27.79 -18.70 -27.10
C THR A 628 -28.79 -18.02 -26.15
N THR A 629 -29.72 -18.79 -25.57
CA THR A 629 -30.75 -18.32 -24.64
C THR A 629 -30.26 -18.05 -23.22
N ASP A 630 -29.13 -18.64 -22.82
CA ASP A 630 -28.58 -18.50 -21.45
C ASP A 630 -27.46 -17.43 -21.37
N ILE A 631 -27.35 -16.56 -22.38
CA ILE A 631 -26.44 -15.41 -22.34
C ILE A 631 -27.09 -14.32 -21.47
N GLU A 632 -27.14 -14.54 -20.15
CA GLU A 632 -27.52 -13.51 -19.19
C GLU A 632 -26.59 -12.29 -19.37
N GLY A 633 -27.18 -11.10 -19.51
CA GLY A 633 -26.43 -9.84 -19.57
C GLY A 633 -25.93 -9.42 -20.95
N LEU A 634 -26.49 -9.95 -22.04
CA LEU A 634 -26.30 -9.34 -23.36
C LEU A 634 -26.83 -7.90 -23.29
N VAL A 635 -25.92 -6.93 -23.42
CA VAL A 635 -26.32 -5.53 -23.26
C VAL A 635 -27.28 -5.16 -24.38
N ASP A 636 -28.44 -4.59 -24.03
CA ASP A 636 -29.40 -4.11 -25.03
C ASP A 636 -28.73 -2.94 -25.80
N VAL A 637 -28.44 -3.16 -27.07
CA VAL A 637 -27.72 -2.21 -27.93
C VAL A 637 -28.72 -1.57 -28.89
N GLN A 638 -28.87 -0.24 -28.82
CA GLN A 638 -29.68 0.47 -29.82
C GLN A 638 -28.87 0.66 -31.12
N PRO A 639 -29.39 0.19 -32.29
CA PRO A 639 -28.69 0.31 -33.56
C PRO A 639 -28.57 1.77 -33.99
N PHE A 640 -27.47 2.10 -34.68
CA PHE A 640 -27.21 3.43 -35.24
C PHE A 640 -26.94 3.29 -36.74
N ASP A 641 -27.52 4.17 -37.56
CA ASP A 641 -27.40 4.08 -39.02
C ASP A 641 -26.08 4.70 -39.51
N PHE A 642 -25.12 3.83 -39.84
CA PHE A 642 -23.80 4.21 -40.35
C PHE A 642 -23.71 4.27 -41.89
N GLY A 643 -24.80 4.03 -42.63
CA GLY A 643 -24.78 3.89 -44.10
C GLY A 643 -24.15 5.08 -44.84
N SER A 644 -24.26 6.29 -44.28
CA SER A 644 -23.72 7.51 -44.91
C SER A 644 -22.20 7.74 -44.77
N LEU A 645 -21.48 6.93 -43.98
CA LEU A 645 -20.06 7.15 -43.66
C LEU A 645 -19.12 6.34 -44.57
N LEU A 646 -19.62 5.24 -45.15
CA LEU A 646 -18.86 4.32 -46.01
C LEU A 646 -18.93 4.67 -47.50
N ASP A 647 -19.97 5.38 -47.94
CA ASP A 647 -20.22 5.68 -49.36
C ASP A 647 -19.34 6.82 -49.93
N ASP A 648 -18.69 7.64 -49.08
CA ASP A 648 -17.87 8.80 -49.50
C ASP A 648 -16.33 8.54 -49.42
N GLY A 649 -15.90 7.29 -49.25
CA GLY A 649 -14.50 6.88 -49.10
C GLY A 649 -13.74 6.67 -50.43
N ASN A 650 -12.81 7.60 -50.72
CA ASN A 650 -11.81 7.64 -51.81
C ASN A 650 -11.48 6.35 -52.60
N ILE A 651 -11.55 6.43 -53.93
CA ILE A 651 -11.46 5.32 -54.92
C ILE A 651 -10.00 4.96 -55.32
N HIS A 652 -8.97 5.53 -54.68
CA HIS A 652 -7.58 5.30 -55.13
C HIS A 652 -6.62 5.01 -53.98
N PHE A 653 -6.54 3.75 -53.54
CA PHE A 653 -5.30 3.26 -52.93
C PHE A 653 -5.15 1.74 -53.08
N SER A 654 -4.01 1.32 -53.63
CA SER A 654 -3.58 -0.08 -53.75
C SER A 654 -2.23 -0.23 -53.05
N PRO A 655 -2.13 -0.97 -51.94
CA PRO A 655 -0.84 -1.25 -51.34
C PRO A 655 -0.13 -2.36 -52.12
N ARG A 656 1.07 -2.07 -52.65
CA ARG A 656 2.05 -3.08 -53.02
C ARG A 656 2.68 -3.62 -51.74
N ALA A 657 2.52 -4.92 -51.50
CA ALA A 657 3.08 -5.63 -50.36
C ALA A 657 4.61 -5.74 -50.43
N PRO A 658 5.31 -5.67 -49.29
CA PRO A 658 6.54 -6.41 -49.08
C PRO A 658 6.29 -7.63 -48.16
N LEU A 659 6.73 -8.79 -48.65
CA LEU A 659 7.09 -10.04 -47.95
C LEU A 659 6.01 -10.74 -47.10
N GLU A 660 5.53 -11.86 -47.65
CA GLU A 660 5.12 -13.11 -46.99
C GLU A 660 4.85 -13.05 -45.47
N VAL A 661 3.74 -12.43 -45.08
CA VAL A 661 3.06 -12.81 -43.83
C VAL A 661 1.94 -13.75 -44.23
N ALA A 662 2.08 -15.02 -43.83
CA ALA A 662 1.15 -16.09 -44.14
C ALA A 662 -0.30 -15.65 -43.87
N ILE A 663 -1.11 -15.63 -44.92
CA ILE A 663 -2.52 -15.28 -44.87
C ILE A 663 -3.23 -16.36 -44.04
N PRO A 664 -3.82 -16.07 -42.86
CA PRO A 664 -4.54 -17.10 -42.10
C PRO A 664 -5.83 -17.48 -42.82
N LEU A 665 -5.94 -18.68 -43.40
CA LEU A 665 -7.12 -19.11 -44.15
C LEU A 665 -8.43 -18.74 -43.43
N PRO A 666 -9.39 -18.04 -44.08
CA PRO A 666 -10.69 -17.76 -43.48
C PRO A 666 -11.37 -19.08 -43.11
N LEU A 667 -11.87 -19.19 -41.88
CA LEU A 667 -12.64 -20.34 -41.44
C LEU A 667 -14.07 -20.19 -41.96
N ASP A 668 -14.53 -21.15 -42.75
CA ASP A 668 -15.95 -21.32 -43.02
C ASP A 668 -16.58 -22.06 -41.82
N ALA A 669 -17.13 -21.29 -40.89
CA ALA A 669 -17.77 -21.83 -39.70
C ALA A 669 -19.03 -22.64 -40.05
N ALA A 670 -19.57 -22.51 -41.28
CA ALA A 670 -20.67 -23.35 -41.76
C ALA A 670 -20.26 -24.81 -42.05
N SER A 671 -18.97 -25.14 -41.91
CA SER A 671 -18.46 -26.52 -42.02
C SER A 671 -19.00 -27.49 -40.96
N SER A 672 -19.41 -26.99 -39.78
CA SER A 672 -20.07 -27.78 -38.73
C SER A 672 -21.09 -26.94 -37.94
N PRO A 673 -22.32 -27.44 -37.68
CA PRO A 673 -23.34 -26.68 -36.95
C PRO A 673 -22.91 -26.35 -35.51
N ALA A 674 -22.10 -27.21 -34.87
CA ALA A 674 -21.55 -26.94 -33.54
C ALA A 674 -20.51 -25.81 -33.58
N ALA A 675 -19.63 -25.80 -34.59
CA ALA A 675 -18.65 -24.74 -34.78
C ALA A 675 -19.31 -23.39 -35.11
N ALA A 676 -20.36 -23.38 -35.94
CA ALA A 676 -21.13 -22.18 -36.24
C ALA A 676 -21.81 -21.59 -35.00
N ASN A 677 -22.46 -22.44 -34.19
CA ASN A 677 -23.11 -21.98 -32.96
C ASN A 677 -22.09 -21.48 -31.92
N GLY A 678 -20.99 -22.21 -31.73
CA GLY A 678 -19.94 -21.80 -30.80
C GLY A 678 -19.20 -20.53 -31.21
N ALA A 679 -18.97 -20.34 -32.52
CA ALA A 679 -18.41 -19.10 -33.06
C ALA A 679 -19.33 -17.90 -32.79
N ARG A 680 -20.64 -18.06 -33.03
CA ARG A 680 -21.65 -17.05 -32.71
C ARG A 680 -21.69 -16.72 -31.22
N CYS A 681 -21.73 -17.73 -30.34
CA CYS A 681 -21.74 -17.52 -28.89
C CYS A 681 -20.47 -16.80 -28.40
N SER A 682 -19.31 -17.17 -28.94
CA SER A 682 -18.02 -16.56 -28.59
C SER A 682 -17.93 -15.10 -29.01
N ALA A 683 -18.38 -14.79 -30.23
CA ALA A 683 -18.43 -13.43 -30.75
C ALA A 683 -19.32 -12.52 -29.89
N LEU A 684 -20.55 -12.97 -29.57
CA LEU A 684 -21.49 -12.21 -28.74
C LEU A 684 -20.96 -11.98 -27.31
N ARG A 685 -20.32 -12.98 -26.70
CA ARG A 685 -19.74 -12.84 -25.34
C ARG A 685 -18.58 -11.86 -25.31
N LEU A 686 -17.62 -12.00 -26.22
CA LEU A 686 -16.46 -11.08 -26.28
C LEU A 686 -16.90 -9.65 -26.59
N GLN A 687 -17.87 -9.47 -27.47
CA GLN A 687 -18.45 -8.17 -27.75
C GLN A 687 -19.13 -7.56 -26.52
N SER A 688 -19.93 -8.35 -25.78
CA SER A 688 -20.57 -7.88 -24.54
C SER A 688 -19.53 -7.43 -23.51
N HIS A 689 -18.46 -8.21 -23.33
CA HIS A 689 -17.34 -7.88 -22.44
C HIS A 689 -16.62 -6.60 -22.88
N PHE A 690 -16.28 -6.50 -24.16
CA PHE A 690 -15.64 -5.33 -24.74
C PHE A 690 -16.50 -4.06 -24.57
N LEU A 691 -17.79 -4.13 -24.90
CA LEU A 691 -18.71 -2.99 -24.78
C LEU A 691 -18.94 -2.60 -23.31
N SER A 692 -19.01 -3.57 -22.40
CA SER A 692 -19.12 -3.32 -20.96
C SER A 692 -17.87 -2.63 -20.41
N LEU A 693 -16.67 -3.06 -20.84
CA LEU A 693 -15.40 -2.44 -20.47
C LEU A 693 -15.29 -1.02 -21.03
N LEU A 694 -15.69 -0.81 -22.29
CA LEU A 694 -15.74 0.51 -22.93
C LEU A 694 -16.73 1.45 -22.21
N ARG A 695 -17.89 0.93 -21.77
CA ARG A 695 -18.88 1.68 -20.98
C ARG A 695 -18.34 2.08 -19.60
N ARG A 696 -17.71 1.16 -18.85
CA ARG A 696 -17.11 1.44 -17.52
C ARG A 696 -16.09 2.57 -17.62
N TRP A 697 -15.28 2.56 -18.67
CA TRP A 697 -14.31 3.61 -18.95
C TRP A 697 -14.96 4.97 -19.26
N HIS A 698 -16.10 4.98 -19.94
CA HIS A 698 -16.87 6.19 -20.22
C HIS A 698 -17.56 6.76 -18.95
N GLU A 699 -18.29 5.93 -18.18
CA GLU A 699 -19.07 6.37 -17.02
C GLU A 699 -18.20 6.92 -15.88
N ASN A 700 -17.03 6.33 -15.63
CA ASN A 700 -16.07 6.81 -14.64
C ASN A 700 -15.57 8.26 -14.89
N ARG A 701 -15.80 8.82 -16.08
CA ARG A 701 -15.42 10.19 -16.45
C ARG A 701 -16.57 11.19 -16.45
N VAL A 702 -17.81 10.70 -16.49
CA VAL A 702 -19.01 11.55 -16.64
C VAL A 702 -19.73 11.77 -15.31
N SER A 703 -19.23 11.22 -14.18
CA SER A 703 -19.80 11.34 -12.83
C SER A 703 -20.08 12.78 -12.37
N THR A 704 -21.20 13.33 -12.84
CA THR A 704 -21.95 14.46 -12.29
C THR A 704 -23.46 14.30 -12.46
N ASP A 705 -23.95 13.27 -13.16
CA ASP A 705 -25.39 13.09 -13.34
C ASP A 705 -25.90 11.70 -12.91
N LYS A 706 -26.96 11.72 -12.10
CA LYS A 706 -27.58 10.54 -11.49
C LYS A 706 -28.41 9.79 -12.55
N GLN A 707 -27.80 8.85 -13.27
CA GLN A 707 -28.53 7.94 -14.16
C GLN A 707 -28.64 6.51 -13.57
N PRO A 708 -29.73 5.78 -13.87
CA PRO A 708 -29.94 4.41 -13.41
C PRO A 708 -28.98 3.43 -14.11
N LYS A 709 -28.36 2.54 -13.32
CA LYS A 709 -27.37 1.53 -13.73
C LYS A 709 -27.87 0.50 -14.79
N SER A 710 -29.16 0.51 -15.16
CA SER A 710 -29.80 -0.49 -16.02
C SER A 710 -30.17 0.00 -17.44
N ALA A 711 -29.69 1.16 -17.89
CA ALA A 711 -30.02 1.66 -19.23
C ALA A 711 -29.22 0.93 -20.34
N ALA A 712 -29.88 0.67 -21.47
CA ALA A 712 -29.32 0.16 -22.73
C ALA A 712 -28.10 0.97 -23.21
N ILE A 713 -27.11 0.31 -23.83
CA ILE A 713 -25.95 1.01 -24.41
C ILE A 713 -26.40 1.73 -25.69
N SER A 714 -26.35 3.07 -25.66
CA SER A 714 -26.53 3.89 -26.84
C SER A 714 -25.22 3.99 -27.60
N LEU A 715 -25.14 3.35 -28.76
CA LEU A 715 -23.95 3.40 -29.63
C LEU A 715 -23.59 4.82 -30.06
N GLY A 716 -24.58 5.70 -30.25
CA GLY A 716 -24.33 7.11 -30.58
C GLY A 716 -23.57 7.87 -29.48
N ARG A 717 -23.84 7.59 -28.20
CA ARG A 717 -23.08 8.23 -27.09
C ARG A 717 -21.64 7.72 -26.99
N LEU A 718 -21.44 6.44 -27.29
CA LEU A 718 -20.10 5.86 -27.37
C LEU A 718 -19.34 6.48 -28.55
N GLN A 719 -19.98 6.61 -29.72
CA GLN A 719 -19.42 7.27 -30.89
C GLN A 719 -18.98 8.71 -30.57
N ASP A 720 -19.84 9.52 -29.94
CA ASP A 720 -19.50 10.88 -29.51
C ASP A 720 -18.28 10.91 -28.56
N ALA A 721 -18.11 9.88 -27.73
CA ALA A 721 -16.96 9.77 -26.83
C ALA A 721 -15.67 9.36 -27.56
N LEU A 722 -15.75 8.47 -28.54
CA LEU A 722 -14.64 8.11 -29.42
C LEU A 722 -14.17 9.32 -30.24
N ASP A 723 -15.11 10.06 -30.84
CA ASP A 723 -14.83 11.27 -31.61
C ASP A 723 -14.15 12.34 -30.75
N ARG A 724 -14.59 12.52 -29.49
CA ARG A 724 -13.92 13.41 -28.53
C ARG A 724 -12.49 12.98 -28.22
N SER A 725 -12.23 11.68 -28.14
CA SER A 725 -10.90 11.13 -27.84
C SER A 725 -9.91 11.35 -28.99
N LEU A 726 -10.42 11.38 -30.23
CA LEU A 726 -9.63 11.63 -31.45
C LEU A 726 -9.23 13.11 -31.66
N THR A 727 -9.76 14.05 -30.87
CA THR A 727 -9.47 15.48 -31.03
C THR A 727 -8.01 15.87 -30.74
N SER A 728 -7.30 15.12 -29.89
CA SER A 728 -5.87 15.35 -29.62
C SER A 728 -5.17 14.10 -29.09
N MET A 729 -3.85 13.99 -29.31
CA MET A 729 -3.06 12.86 -28.75
C MET A 729 -3.07 12.82 -27.22
N GLY A 730 -3.14 13.99 -26.56
CA GLY A 730 -3.27 14.08 -25.11
C GLY A 730 -4.62 13.57 -24.61
N ALA A 731 -5.72 13.92 -25.31
CA ALA A 731 -7.05 13.40 -25.00
C ALA A 731 -7.12 11.88 -25.24
N LEU A 732 -6.53 11.38 -26.32
CA LEU A 732 -6.44 9.95 -26.61
C LEU A 732 -5.70 9.19 -25.50
N ARG A 733 -4.50 9.63 -25.13
CA ARG A 733 -3.72 8.96 -24.05
C ARG A 733 -4.37 9.10 -22.69
N ALA A 734 -5.03 10.23 -22.44
CA ALA A 734 -5.80 10.39 -21.22
C ALA A 734 -7.00 9.44 -21.22
N ALA A 735 -7.69 9.20 -22.33
CA ALA A 735 -8.96 8.46 -22.41
C ALA A 735 -8.84 6.95 -22.64
N TRP A 736 -7.71 6.47 -23.15
CA TRP A 736 -7.48 5.07 -23.52
C TRP A 736 -6.57 4.34 -22.54
N SER A 737 -6.64 3.01 -22.49
CA SER A 737 -5.80 2.18 -21.62
C SER A 737 -5.31 0.92 -22.32
N GLN A 738 -4.24 0.33 -21.79
CA GLN A 738 -3.70 -0.94 -22.28
C GLN A 738 -4.74 -2.06 -22.24
N LEU A 739 -5.53 -2.18 -21.16
CA LEU A 739 -6.55 -3.22 -21.05
C LEU A 739 -7.64 -3.08 -22.13
N LEU A 740 -8.02 -1.85 -22.49
CA LEU A 740 -8.98 -1.59 -23.57
C LEU A 740 -8.39 -1.93 -24.94
N CYS A 741 -7.08 -1.67 -25.14
CA CYS A 741 -6.36 -2.11 -26.34
C CYS A 741 -6.37 -3.64 -26.47
N GLU A 742 -5.97 -4.36 -25.42
CA GLU A 742 -5.94 -5.83 -25.38
C GLU A 742 -7.34 -6.40 -25.61
N ALA A 743 -8.38 -5.84 -24.97
CA ALA A 743 -9.77 -6.23 -25.19
C ALA A 743 -10.21 -6.00 -26.65
N SER A 744 -9.87 -4.84 -27.23
CA SER A 744 -10.23 -4.52 -28.63
C SER A 744 -9.53 -5.46 -29.62
N LEU A 745 -8.27 -5.80 -29.36
CA LEU A 745 -7.46 -6.69 -30.19
C LEU A 745 -7.95 -8.13 -30.12
N ALA A 746 -8.13 -8.67 -28.92
CA ALA A 746 -8.65 -10.03 -28.70
C ALA A 746 -10.05 -10.19 -29.31
N THR A 747 -10.93 -9.20 -29.13
CA THR A 747 -12.27 -9.21 -29.72
C THR A 747 -12.21 -9.16 -31.25
N ALA A 748 -11.35 -8.32 -31.84
CA ALA A 748 -11.17 -8.27 -33.29
C ALA A 748 -10.53 -9.54 -33.88
N ALA A 749 -9.59 -10.17 -33.16
CA ALA A 749 -8.95 -11.41 -33.57
C ALA A 749 -9.98 -12.54 -33.78
N VAL A 750 -10.92 -12.68 -32.84
CA VAL A 750 -12.00 -13.68 -32.92
C VAL A 750 -13.07 -13.25 -33.92
N CYS A 751 -13.55 -12.01 -33.84
CA CYS A 751 -14.74 -11.57 -34.56
C CYS A 751 -14.48 -11.19 -36.03
N LEU A 752 -13.29 -10.65 -36.36
CA LEU A 752 -13.05 -9.98 -37.65
C LEU A 752 -11.92 -10.60 -38.48
N CYS A 753 -10.90 -11.20 -37.85
CA CYS A 753 -9.73 -11.71 -38.57
C CYS A 753 -9.92 -13.11 -39.16
N ARG A 754 -10.57 -14.03 -38.43
CA ARG A 754 -10.64 -15.47 -38.79
C ARG A 754 -11.98 -15.92 -39.40
N LEU A 755 -13.07 -15.17 -39.19
CA LEU A 755 -14.42 -15.52 -39.66
C LEU A 755 -14.70 -15.02 -41.08
N HIS A 756 -15.59 -15.70 -41.80
CA HIS A 756 -15.99 -15.27 -43.14
C HIS A 756 -16.86 -14.00 -43.06
N GLN A 757 -16.63 -13.04 -43.97
CA GLN A 757 -17.37 -11.76 -44.03
C GLN A 757 -18.90 -11.88 -43.97
N ARG A 758 -19.49 -12.95 -44.52
CA ARG A 758 -20.94 -13.19 -44.43
C ARG A 758 -21.38 -13.43 -42.98
N ASP A 759 -20.67 -14.28 -42.27
CA ASP A 759 -20.93 -14.64 -40.88
C ASP A 759 -20.72 -13.44 -39.96
N VAL A 760 -19.66 -12.65 -40.20
CA VAL A 760 -19.39 -11.39 -39.50
C VAL A 760 -20.58 -10.43 -39.60
N ARG A 761 -21.18 -10.27 -40.78
CA ARG A 761 -22.35 -9.40 -40.99
C ARG A 761 -23.63 -9.95 -40.37
N GLU A 762 -23.79 -11.26 -40.30
CA GLU A 762 -24.99 -11.91 -39.77
C GLU A 762 -24.97 -11.99 -38.24
N TRP A 763 -23.79 -12.18 -37.64
CA TRP A 763 -23.64 -12.39 -36.20
C TRP A 763 -23.37 -11.13 -35.40
N LEU A 764 -22.76 -10.13 -36.05
CA LEU A 764 -22.45 -8.86 -35.45
C LEU A 764 -23.33 -7.83 -36.15
N ASP A 765 -24.39 -7.38 -35.49
CA ASP A 765 -25.21 -6.27 -35.99
C ASP A 765 -24.28 -5.15 -36.47
N SER A 766 -24.55 -4.63 -37.68
CA SER A 766 -23.63 -3.76 -38.43
C SER A 766 -23.05 -2.58 -37.64
N SER A 767 -23.72 -2.17 -36.56
CA SER A 767 -23.34 -1.06 -35.70
C SER A 767 -22.18 -1.36 -34.73
N ALA A 768 -22.04 -2.60 -34.25
CA ALA A 768 -20.99 -2.93 -33.28
C ALA A 768 -19.64 -3.27 -33.93
N VAL A 769 -19.68 -3.83 -35.15
CA VAL A 769 -18.49 -4.10 -35.96
C VAL A 769 -17.70 -2.82 -36.24
N LEU A 770 -18.39 -1.74 -36.58
CA LEU A 770 -17.77 -0.46 -36.87
C LEU A 770 -17.09 0.14 -35.64
N ILE A 771 -17.75 0.09 -34.47
CA ILE A 771 -17.17 0.55 -33.22
C ILE A 771 -15.93 -0.29 -32.84
N LEU A 772 -15.97 -1.60 -33.05
CA LEU A 772 -14.81 -2.46 -32.83
C LEU A 772 -13.65 -2.10 -33.78
N MET A 773 -13.94 -1.85 -35.06
CA MET A 773 -12.95 -1.42 -36.06
C MET A 773 -12.34 -0.05 -35.71
N GLU A 774 -13.16 0.91 -35.31
CA GLU A 774 -12.71 2.23 -34.86
C GLU A 774 -11.84 2.13 -33.61
N CYS A 775 -12.30 1.40 -32.59
CA CYS A 775 -11.54 1.17 -31.37
C CYS A 775 -10.19 0.48 -31.64
N LEU A 776 -10.13 -0.47 -32.57
CA LEU A 776 -8.86 -1.10 -32.97
C LEU A 776 -7.91 -0.10 -33.66
N ALA A 777 -8.43 0.74 -34.56
CA ALA A 777 -7.63 1.79 -35.20
C ALA A 777 -7.17 2.87 -34.19
N ILE A 778 -8.01 3.19 -33.21
CA ILE A 778 -7.68 4.07 -32.07
C ILE A 778 -6.58 3.43 -31.21
N SER A 779 -6.69 2.14 -30.91
CA SER A 779 -5.68 1.36 -30.18
C SER A 779 -4.34 1.33 -30.92
N PHE A 780 -4.35 1.24 -32.26
CA PHE A 780 -3.15 1.38 -33.08
C PHE A 780 -2.52 2.77 -32.93
N ALA A 781 -3.31 3.84 -33.03
CA ALA A 781 -2.83 5.20 -32.87
C ALA A 781 -2.32 5.49 -31.45
N TYR A 782 -2.93 4.88 -30.43
CA TYR A 782 -2.53 4.98 -29.02
C TYR A 782 -1.21 4.24 -28.75
N ALA A 783 -1.09 2.99 -29.21
CA ALA A 783 0.06 2.13 -28.94
C ALA A 783 1.29 2.44 -29.83
N SER A 784 1.10 3.22 -30.91
CA SER A 784 2.19 3.59 -31.83
C SER A 784 3.39 4.21 -31.11
N PRO A 785 4.61 3.68 -31.33
CA PRO A 785 5.83 4.30 -30.84
C PRO A 785 5.97 5.72 -31.40
N GLN A 786 6.41 6.67 -30.56
CA GLN A 786 6.54 8.09 -30.95
C GLN A 786 7.94 8.47 -31.43
N THR A 787 8.95 7.64 -31.14
CA THR A 787 10.35 7.88 -31.50
C THR A 787 10.92 6.69 -32.27
N ALA A 788 11.89 6.94 -33.15
CA ALA A 788 12.58 5.89 -33.89
C ALA A 788 13.38 4.94 -32.97
N ALA A 789 13.86 5.44 -31.82
CA ALA A 789 14.54 4.62 -30.82
C ALA A 789 13.60 3.59 -30.16
N ALA A 790 12.33 3.94 -29.96
CA ALA A 790 11.32 3.01 -29.43
C ALA A 790 11.00 1.85 -30.39
N TYR A 791 11.34 1.98 -31.68
CA TYR A 791 11.28 0.87 -32.64
C TYR A 791 12.50 -0.08 -32.53
N ALA A 792 13.61 0.36 -31.94
CA ALA A 792 14.89 -0.36 -31.94
C ALA A 792 15.19 -1.12 -30.62
N VAL A 793 14.58 -0.75 -29.49
CA VAL A 793 14.80 -1.36 -28.15
C VAL A 793 13.94 -2.62 -27.92
N ALA A 794 13.25 -3.13 -28.95
CA ALA A 794 12.36 -4.28 -28.84
C ALA A 794 13.13 -5.62 -28.79
N GLU A 795 13.86 -5.89 -27.71
CA GLU A 795 14.57 -7.17 -27.48
C GLU A 795 13.77 -8.20 -26.66
N GLU A 796 12.64 -7.85 -26.04
CA GLU A 796 11.74 -8.85 -25.44
C GLU A 796 10.61 -9.30 -26.40
N PRO A 797 10.50 -10.59 -26.74
CA PRO A 797 9.76 -11.07 -27.91
C PRO A 797 8.24 -11.24 -27.73
N ALA A 798 7.62 -10.83 -26.61
CA ALA A 798 6.19 -11.02 -26.33
C ALA A 798 5.35 -9.71 -26.21
N ASP A 799 5.95 -8.54 -25.97
CA ASP A 799 5.23 -7.44 -25.29
C ASP A 799 5.06 -6.10 -26.01
N VAL A 800 5.47 -5.96 -27.27
CA VAL A 800 5.10 -4.74 -28.00
C VAL A 800 3.66 -4.89 -28.51
N LEU A 801 2.69 -4.59 -27.65
CA LEU A 801 1.24 -4.51 -27.95
C LEU A 801 0.96 -3.85 -29.30
N TRP A 802 1.74 -2.83 -29.67
CA TRP A 802 1.67 -2.19 -30.98
C TRP A 802 1.91 -3.14 -32.16
N HIS A 803 2.91 -4.02 -32.11
CA HIS A 803 3.18 -4.98 -33.19
C HIS A 803 2.00 -5.92 -33.40
N ARG A 804 1.41 -6.42 -32.31
CA ARG A 804 0.22 -7.29 -32.36
C ARG A 804 -0.99 -6.56 -32.94
N ILE A 805 -1.23 -5.32 -32.51
CA ILE A 805 -2.30 -4.47 -33.08
C ILE A 805 -2.02 -4.18 -34.57
N ALA A 806 -0.78 -3.88 -34.94
CA ALA A 806 -0.38 -3.62 -36.32
C ALA A 806 -0.59 -4.83 -37.23
N LEU A 807 -0.26 -6.03 -36.74
CA LEU A 807 -0.53 -7.30 -37.43
C LEU A 807 -2.04 -7.48 -37.66
N ALA A 808 -2.87 -7.33 -36.63
CA ALA A 808 -4.32 -7.42 -36.76
C ALA A 808 -4.89 -6.37 -37.74
N CYS A 809 -4.44 -5.11 -37.66
CA CYS A 809 -4.84 -4.07 -38.60
C CYS A 809 -4.46 -4.41 -40.05
N THR A 810 -3.27 -4.98 -40.26
CA THR A 810 -2.80 -5.40 -41.59
C THR A 810 -3.67 -6.52 -42.15
N VAL A 811 -3.99 -7.54 -41.34
CA VAL A 811 -4.90 -8.63 -41.73
C VAL A 811 -6.28 -8.08 -42.09
N LEU A 812 -6.80 -7.12 -41.33
CA LEU A 812 -8.11 -6.50 -41.61
C LEU A 812 -8.11 -5.62 -42.85
N MET A 813 -7.07 -4.83 -43.10
CA MET A 813 -6.96 -4.04 -44.33
C MET A 813 -6.97 -4.90 -45.60
N GLN A 814 -6.40 -6.11 -45.52
CA GLN A 814 -6.42 -7.07 -46.63
C GLN A 814 -7.81 -7.70 -46.87
N ARG A 815 -8.62 -7.84 -45.82
CA ARG A 815 -9.88 -8.62 -45.85
C ARG A 815 -11.15 -7.79 -45.86
N GLN A 816 -11.13 -6.62 -45.23
CA GLN A 816 -12.29 -5.79 -44.98
C GLN A 816 -12.07 -4.41 -45.61
N PRO A 817 -12.62 -4.15 -46.81
CA PRO A 817 -12.49 -2.86 -47.48
C PRO A 817 -12.99 -1.68 -46.63
N GLN A 818 -14.01 -1.93 -45.80
CA GLN A 818 -14.58 -0.93 -44.89
C GLN A 818 -13.58 -0.49 -43.80
N PHE A 819 -12.72 -1.41 -43.34
CA PHE A 819 -11.68 -1.10 -42.35
C PHE A 819 -10.65 -0.11 -42.89
N VAL A 820 -10.34 -0.16 -44.19
CA VAL A 820 -9.40 0.80 -44.81
C VAL A 820 -9.92 2.24 -44.68
N ASN A 821 -11.22 2.45 -44.88
CA ASN A 821 -11.84 3.77 -44.72
C ASN A 821 -11.84 4.24 -43.26
N VAL A 822 -12.20 3.35 -42.33
CA VAL A 822 -12.19 3.63 -40.89
C VAL A 822 -10.77 3.93 -40.39
N PHE A 823 -9.80 3.10 -40.77
CA PHE A 823 -8.40 3.27 -40.41
C PHE A 823 -7.84 4.56 -41.01
N ALA A 824 -8.13 4.84 -42.29
CA ALA A 824 -7.76 6.10 -42.91
C ALA A 824 -8.40 7.30 -42.19
N PHE A 825 -9.67 7.21 -41.78
CA PHE A 825 -10.34 8.26 -41.00
C PHE A 825 -9.64 8.52 -39.66
N VAL A 826 -9.33 7.48 -38.89
CA VAL A 826 -8.63 7.59 -37.60
C VAL A 826 -7.17 8.07 -37.77
N CYS A 827 -6.50 7.68 -38.86
CA CYS A 827 -5.14 8.09 -39.17
C CYS A 827 -5.02 9.40 -39.98
N ARG A 828 -6.14 10.00 -40.45
CA ARG A 828 -6.15 11.27 -41.18
C ARG A 828 -5.71 12.40 -40.25
N LYS A 829 -4.47 12.84 -40.42
CA LYS A 829 -3.93 14.06 -39.85
C LYS A 829 -3.44 14.95 -40.98
N ILE A 830 -4.27 15.90 -41.41
CA ILE A 830 -3.73 17.14 -42.00
C ILE A 830 -3.52 18.08 -40.83
N ASP A 831 -2.31 18.03 -40.27
CA ASP A 831 -1.87 19.01 -39.30
C ASP A 831 -1.11 20.15 -40.00
N GLU A 832 -0.99 21.28 -39.32
CA GLU A 832 -0.33 22.46 -39.87
C GLU A 832 1.13 22.16 -40.26
N VAL A 833 1.76 21.19 -39.60
CA VAL A 833 3.16 20.77 -39.81
C VAL A 833 3.33 20.01 -41.12
N SER A 834 2.48 19.02 -41.41
CA SER A 834 2.49 18.27 -42.68
C SER A 834 2.17 19.19 -43.85
N LEU A 835 1.20 20.09 -43.69
CA LEU A 835 0.86 21.07 -44.72
C LEU A 835 2.00 22.09 -44.93
N GLN A 836 2.63 22.55 -43.86
CA GLN A 836 3.77 23.47 -43.94
C GLN A 836 4.97 22.82 -44.64
N ARG A 837 5.18 21.50 -44.47
CA ARG A 837 6.23 20.75 -45.17
C ARG A 837 5.96 20.68 -46.68
N VAL A 838 4.73 20.35 -47.10
CA VAL A 838 4.35 20.29 -48.52
C VAL A 838 4.42 21.67 -49.16
N MET A 839 3.90 22.68 -48.48
CA MET A 839 3.91 24.06 -48.97
C MET A 839 5.31 24.68 -48.94
N GLY A 840 6.18 24.21 -48.05
CA GLY A 840 7.59 24.60 -47.95
C GLY A 840 8.40 24.37 -49.23
N HIS A 841 7.94 23.47 -50.11
CA HIS A 841 8.57 23.23 -51.42
C HIS A 841 8.52 24.46 -52.35
N PHE A 842 7.51 25.32 -52.18
CA PHE A 842 7.31 26.51 -53.01
C PHE A 842 7.96 27.77 -52.43
N GLY A 843 8.39 27.74 -51.17
CA GLY A 843 9.00 28.88 -50.50
C GLY A 843 8.94 28.80 -48.97
N ARG A 844 9.45 29.83 -48.30
CA ARG A 844 9.50 29.86 -46.83
C ARG A 844 8.14 30.26 -46.28
N VAL A 845 7.38 29.26 -45.81
CA VAL A 845 6.08 29.45 -45.13
C VAL A 845 6.30 30.19 -43.81
N ARG A 846 5.69 31.37 -43.68
CA ARG A 846 5.74 32.23 -42.49
C ARG A 846 4.61 31.92 -41.50
N ARG A 847 3.42 31.60 -42.01
CA ARG A 847 2.27 31.12 -41.22
C ARG A 847 1.52 30.08 -42.04
N CYS A 848 1.13 28.99 -41.41
CA CYS A 848 0.27 27.97 -41.97
C CYS A 848 -0.87 27.80 -40.98
N ARG A 849 -2.11 27.69 -41.45
CA ARG A 849 -3.24 27.46 -40.58
C ARG A 849 -4.26 26.58 -41.27
N VAL A 850 -4.70 25.53 -40.59
CA VAL A 850 -5.81 24.70 -41.05
C VAL A 850 -7.04 25.10 -40.25
N VAL A 851 -8.08 25.56 -40.94
CA VAL A 851 -9.38 25.85 -40.38
C VAL A 851 -10.26 24.63 -40.69
N PRO A 852 -10.55 23.79 -39.68
CA PRO A 852 -11.46 22.67 -39.89
C PRO A 852 -12.83 23.21 -40.35
N GLY A 853 -13.46 22.49 -41.27
CA GLY A 853 -14.81 22.83 -41.70
C GLY A 853 -15.78 22.86 -40.51
N GLN A 854 -16.87 23.62 -40.64
CA GLN A 854 -17.87 23.77 -39.57
C GLN A 854 -18.44 22.41 -39.10
N ASN A 855 -18.52 21.42 -39.99
CA ASN A 855 -18.96 20.06 -39.74
C ASN A 855 -18.00 19.03 -40.40
N ALA A 856 -18.08 17.74 -40.03
CA ALA A 856 -17.27 16.64 -40.59
C ALA A 856 -17.38 16.45 -42.13
N ARG A 857 -18.35 17.11 -42.77
CA ARG A 857 -18.62 17.06 -44.23
C ARG A 857 -18.16 18.32 -45.00
N SER A 858 -17.77 19.39 -44.30
CA SER A 858 -17.31 20.62 -44.96
C SER A 858 -15.80 20.56 -45.20
N ALA A 859 -15.37 20.93 -46.41
CA ALA A 859 -13.96 20.98 -46.76
C ALA A 859 -13.19 21.87 -45.76
N ALA A 860 -12.11 21.34 -45.21
CA ALA A 860 -11.22 22.13 -44.36
C ALA A 860 -10.49 23.17 -45.23
N GLU A 861 -10.54 24.43 -44.81
CA GLU A 861 -9.86 25.51 -45.50
C GLU A 861 -8.50 25.74 -44.85
N ALA A 862 -7.43 25.80 -45.64
CA ALA A 862 -6.11 26.07 -45.11
C ALA A 862 -5.53 27.36 -45.69
N PHE A 863 -4.94 28.17 -44.81
CA PHE A 863 -4.37 29.48 -45.13
C PHE A 863 -2.85 29.42 -44.95
N VAL A 864 -2.13 29.67 -46.03
CA VAL A 864 -0.66 29.62 -46.05
C VAL A 864 -0.12 30.98 -46.47
N LEU A 865 0.67 31.58 -45.59
CA LEU A 865 1.34 32.85 -45.83
C LEU A 865 2.82 32.59 -46.09
N PHE A 866 3.27 32.90 -47.29
CA PHE A 866 4.68 32.83 -47.68
C PHE A 866 5.44 34.12 -47.33
N LYS A 867 6.77 34.03 -47.24
CA LYS A 867 7.62 35.19 -46.98
C LYS A 867 7.65 36.16 -48.16
N ARG A 868 7.57 35.66 -49.40
CA ARG A 868 7.57 36.45 -50.64
C ARG A 868 6.30 36.17 -51.46
N PRO A 869 5.76 37.18 -52.17
CA PRO A 869 4.56 37.02 -52.99
C PRO A 869 4.77 36.08 -54.19
N GLU A 870 5.99 35.99 -54.71
CA GLU A 870 6.37 35.10 -55.82
C GLU A 870 6.24 33.60 -55.44
N GLU A 871 6.50 33.26 -54.18
CA GLU A 871 6.40 31.90 -53.63
C GLU A 871 4.92 31.46 -53.56
N ALA A 872 4.02 32.37 -53.17
CA ALA A 872 2.58 32.12 -53.18
C ALA A 872 2.04 31.94 -54.61
N ALA A 873 2.55 32.72 -55.58
CA ALA A 873 2.20 32.57 -56.99
C ALA A 873 2.74 31.26 -57.59
N ALA A 874 3.86 30.74 -57.10
CA ALA A 874 4.39 29.43 -57.49
C ALA A 874 3.54 28.28 -56.94
N ALA A 875 3.08 28.36 -55.68
CA ALA A 875 2.20 27.36 -55.07
C ALA A 875 0.85 27.23 -55.81
N VAL A 876 0.28 28.34 -56.30
CA VAL A 876 -0.99 28.35 -57.04
C VAL A 876 -0.88 27.67 -58.42
N LYS A 877 0.32 27.61 -59.02
CA LYS A 877 0.53 26.85 -60.27
C LYS A 877 0.48 25.33 -60.07
N ALA A 878 0.55 24.88 -58.82
CA ALA A 878 0.43 23.49 -58.40
C ALA A 878 -0.97 23.15 -57.86
N ASP A 879 -1.97 23.98 -58.16
CA ASP A 879 -3.38 23.69 -57.89
C ASP A 879 -3.78 22.31 -58.43
N GLU A 880 -4.47 21.53 -57.59
CA GLU A 880 -4.93 20.15 -57.83
C GLU A 880 -3.83 19.13 -58.19
N LYS A 881 -2.55 19.47 -57.99
CA LYS A 881 -1.39 18.60 -58.29
C LYS A 881 -0.63 18.14 -57.05
N LEU A 882 -1.04 18.61 -55.87
CA LEU A 882 -0.38 18.32 -54.60
C LEU A 882 -1.30 17.52 -53.69
N GLU A 883 -0.70 16.62 -52.92
CA GLU A 883 -1.40 15.84 -51.90
C GLU A 883 -0.78 16.11 -50.53
N CYS A 884 -1.63 16.23 -49.51
CA CYS A 884 -1.22 16.35 -48.11
C CYS A 884 -2.20 15.57 -47.23
N GLY A 885 -1.67 14.71 -46.35
CA GLY A 885 -2.50 13.85 -45.49
C GLY A 885 -3.50 12.98 -46.26
N GLY A 886 -3.18 12.58 -47.50
CA GLY A 886 -4.05 11.78 -48.36
C GLY A 886 -5.19 12.54 -49.05
N CYS A 887 -5.17 13.89 -49.03
CA CYS A 887 -6.13 14.74 -49.73
C CYS A 887 -5.46 15.59 -50.81
N THR A 888 -6.05 15.65 -52.00
CA THR A 888 -5.62 16.56 -53.09
C THR A 888 -5.96 18.01 -52.74
N LEU A 889 -4.98 18.90 -52.88
CA LEU A 889 -5.09 20.29 -52.45
C LEU A 889 -5.61 21.18 -53.58
N LYS A 890 -6.65 21.97 -53.28
CA LYS A 890 -7.12 23.06 -54.12
C LYS A 890 -6.57 24.39 -53.60
N ILE A 891 -5.82 25.11 -54.42
CA ILE A 891 -4.99 26.24 -54.03
C ILE A 891 -5.41 27.49 -54.81
N SER A 892 -5.75 28.55 -54.09
CA SER A 892 -6.10 29.85 -54.68
C SER A 892 -5.50 31.01 -53.89
N LEU A 893 -5.35 32.17 -54.53
CA LEU A 893 -4.85 33.38 -53.87
C LEU A 893 -5.93 33.99 -52.97
N TRP A 894 -5.64 34.09 -51.67
CA TRP A 894 -6.50 34.74 -50.70
C TRP A 894 -6.33 36.26 -50.73
N LYS A 895 -7.45 37.00 -50.84
CA LYS A 895 -7.48 38.48 -50.91
C LYS A 895 -7.88 39.15 -49.59
N GLY A 896 -8.20 38.38 -48.55
CA GLY A 896 -8.57 38.89 -47.22
C GLY A 896 -7.39 38.94 -46.25
N GLY A 897 -7.64 39.42 -45.03
CA GLY A 897 -6.69 39.28 -43.92
C GLY A 897 -6.48 37.81 -43.52
N PHE A 898 -5.33 37.47 -42.96
CA PHE A 898 -5.08 36.12 -42.44
C PHE A 898 -6.06 35.84 -41.28
N PRO A 899 -6.75 34.69 -41.22
CA PRO A 899 -7.83 34.47 -40.26
C PRO A 899 -7.39 34.70 -38.81
N PRO A 900 -8.15 35.47 -37.99
CA PRO A 900 -7.85 35.71 -36.59
C PRO A 900 -8.00 34.43 -35.76
N GLN A 901 -7.22 34.29 -34.69
CA GLN A 901 -7.23 33.11 -33.82
C GLN A 901 -8.55 33.07 -33.02
N GLN A 902 -9.52 32.23 -33.41
CA GLN A 902 -10.68 31.92 -32.57
C GLN A 902 -10.20 31.25 -31.29
N ALA A 903 -10.50 31.88 -30.16
CA ALA A 903 -10.17 31.39 -28.83
C ALA A 903 -11.05 30.19 -28.48
N THR A 904 -10.61 28.98 -28.81
CA THR A 904 -11.15 27.75 -28.23
C THR A 904 -10.43 27.46 -26.92
N ALA A 905 -11.21 27.38 -25.84
CA ALA A 905 -10.76 27.15 -24.48
C ALA A 905 -10.00 25.81 -24.35
N LYS A 906 -8.67 25.87 -24.18
CA LYS A 906 -7.84 24.75 -23.72
C LYS A 906 -7.88 24.67 -22.20
N ARG A 907 -8.56 23.64 -21.67
CA ARG A 907 -8.28 23.06 -20.34
C ARG A 907 -7.29 21.91 -20.57
N GLY A 908 -6.14 21.79 -19.93
CA GLY A 908 -5.43 22.72 -19.05
C GLY A 908 -3.94 22.58 -19.32
N ALA A 909 -3.30 23.67 -19.71
CA ALA A 909 -1.87 23.83 -19.78
C ALA A 909 -1.61 25.34 -19.96
N PRO A 910 -0.55 25.90 -19.38
CA PRO A 910 -0.07 27.22 -19.77
C PRO A 910 0.15 27.20 -21.29
N SER A 911 -0.23 28.26 -22.01
CA SER A 911 0.01 28.35 -23.44
C SER A 911 1.53 28.39 -23.70
N ASP A 912 2.09 27.29 -24.18
CA ASP A 912 3.51 27.16 -24.57
C ASP A 912 3.96 28.17 -25.62
N ASP A 913 3.06 28.94 -26.26
CA ASP A 913 3.36 29.92 -27.32
C ASP A 913 4.41 31.00 -26.94
N ALA A 914 4.84 31.09 -25.67
CA ALA A 914 5.86 32.03 -25.21
C ALA A 914 7.02 31.41 -24.40
N CYS A 915 7.05 30.10 -24.14
CA CYS A 915 8.10 29.49 -23.32
C CYS A 915 9.40 29.30 -24.14
N TRP A 916 10.52 29.87 -23.67
CA TRP A 916 11.82 29.79 -24.36
C TRP A 916 12.58 28.47 -24.12
N PHE A 917 12.01 27.55 -23.33
CA PHE A 917 12.63 26.27 -22.95
C PHE A 917 11.93 25.01 -23.51
N CYS A 918 10.70 25.12 -24.03
CA CYS A 918 10.07 23.96 -24.67
C CYS A 918 10.68 23.77 -26.07
N LEU A 919 11.35 22.64 -26.35
CA LEU A 919 11.92 22.36 -27.68
C LEU A 919 10.84 22.28 -28.79
N SER A 920 9.59 22.05 -28.40
CA SER A 920 8.42 22.09 -29.29
C SER A 920 7.99 23.52 -29.68
N ASN A 921 8.50 24.56 -29.00
CA ASN A 921 8.16 25.95 -29.28
C ASN A 921 9.18 26.61 -30.22
N ALA A 922 8.69 27.31 -31.23
CA ALA A 922 9.51 28.11 -32.14
C ALA A 922 10.23 29.31 -31.46
N ALA A 923 9.80 29.71 -30.26
CA ALA A 923 10.49 30.71 -29.45
C ALA A 923 11.67 30.15 -28.64
N CYS A 924 11.93 28.84 -28.70
CA CYS A 924 13.07 28.20 -28.05
C CYS A 924 14.40 28.69 -28.66
N GLU A 925 15.35 29.02 -27.79
CA GLU A 925 16.72 29.40 -28.19
C GLU A 925 17.57 28.14 -28.41
N ASP A 926 17.24 27.40 -29.48
CA ASP A 926 17.83 26.12 -29.88
C ASP A 926 19.37 26.13 -30.02
N HIS A 927 19.94 27.27 -30.39
CA HIS A 927 21.39 27.46 -30.55
C HIS A 927 22.20 27.32 -29.26
N MET A 928 21.55 27.30 -28.10
CA MET A 928 22.18 27.11 -26.79
C MET A 928 22.17 25.65 -26.32
N VAL A 929 21.47 24.76 -27.02
CA VAL A 929 21.35 23.34 -26.67
C VAL A 929 22.66 22.61 -26.98
N ALA A 930 23.19 21.92 -25.97
CA ALA A 930 24.43 21.14 -26.06
C ALA A 930 24.18 19.64 -26.22
N PHE A 931 23.17 19.10 -25.54
CA PHE A 931 22.85 17.66 -25.56
C PHE A 931 21.35 17.43 -25.32
N VAL A 932 20.75 16.46 -26.00
CA VAL A 932 19.33 16.09 -25.85
C VAL A 932 19.24 14.61 -25.50
N SER A 933 18.58 14.31 -24.38
CA SER A 933 18.27 12.96 -23.91
C SER A 933 16.83 12.56 -24.27
N GLU A 934 16.31 11.50 -23.65
CA GLU A 934 14.98 10.97 -23.92
C GLU A 934 13.84 11.92 -23.48
N HIS A 935 13.98 12.59 -22.34
CA HIS A 935 12.94 13.43 -21.75
C HIS A 935 13.41 14.86 -21.41
N SER A 936 14.72 15.09 -21.40
CA SER A 936 15.38 16.31 -20.94
C SER A 936 16.57 16.66 -21.81
N TYR A 937 17.06 17.88 -21.69
CA TYR A 937 18.22 18.35 -22.45
C TYR A 937 19.11 19.28 -21.61
N ILE A 938 20.36 19.38 -22.03
CA ILE A 938 21.37 20.28 -21.47
C ILE A 938 21.51 21.48 -22.42
N ALA A 939 21.44 22.69 -21.86
CA ALA A 939 21.74 23.93 -22.58
C ALA A 939 22.68 24.83 -21.77
N ILE A 940 23.40 25.71 -22.45
CA ILE A 940 24.15 26.78 -21.79
C ILE A 940 23.18 27.77 -21.16
N ALA A 941 23.48 28.23 -19.94
CA ALA A 941 22.66 29.21 -19.26
C ALA A 941 22.80 30.59 -19.91
N LYS A 942 21.69 31.34 -20.00
CA LYS A 942 21.73 32.72 -20.52
C LYS A 942 22.49 33.63 -19.57
N GLY A 943 23.50 34.30 -20.10
CA GLY A 943 24.47 35.07 -19.31
C GLY A 943 25.35 34.19 -18.41
N PRO A 944 26.11 33.23 -18.96
CA PRO A 944 26.84 32.25 -18.18
C PRO A 944 27.92 32.92 -17.29
N ILE A 945 28.05 32.50 -16.02
CA ILE A 945 29.07 33.01 -15.07
C ILE A 945 30.35 32.17 -15.09
N SER A 946 30.33 31.05 -15.81
CA SER A 946 31.49 30.24 -16.16
C SER A 946 31.21 29.58 -17.52
N PRO A 947 32.24 29.16 -18.29
CA PRO A 947 32.03 28.58 -19.62
C PRO A 947 31.14 27.33 -19.65
N SER A 948 31.07 26.58 -18.55
CA SER A 948 30.25 25.37 -18.40
C SER A 948 28.97 25.59 -17.58
N HIS A 949 28.61 26.85 -17.27
CA HIS A 949 27.34 27.17 -16.63
C HIS A 949 26.20 26.74 -17.54
N SER A 950 25.50 25.69 -17.12
CA SER A 950 24.49 25.00 -17.92
C SER A 950 23.21 24.82 -17.11
N LEU A 951 22.14 24.48 -17.80
CA LEU A 951 20.87 24.11 -17.20
C LEU A 951 20.39 22.79 -17.78
N VAL A 952 19.82 21.96 -16.91
CA VAL A 952 19.09 20.75 -17.25
C VAL A 952 17.61 21.07 -17.15
N THR A 953 16.88 20.79 -18.23
CA THR A 953 15.47 21.13 -18.34
C THR A 953 14.73 20.09 -19.20
N PRO A 954 13.47 19.78 -18.89
CA PRO A 954 12.68 18.84 -19.66
C PRO A 954 12.29 19.41 -21.03
N VAL A 955 12.10 18.50 -21.99
CA VAL A 955 11.64 18.83 -23.35
C VAL A 955 10.23 19.44 -23.34
N TYR A 956 9.38 18.98 -22.42
CA TYR A 956 8.00 19.45 -22.21
C TYR A 956 7.90 20.41 -21.02
N HIS A 957 6.84 21.24 -21.00
CA HIS A 957 6.62 22.24 -19.96
C HIS A 957 6.20 21.61 -18.63
N TYR A 958 7.11 21.64 -17.65
CA TYR A 958 6.82 21.33 -16.25
C TYR A 958 7.17 22.55 -15.40
N SER A 959 6.26 22.98 -14.51
CA SER A 959 6.44 24.21 -13.74
C SER A 959 7.57 24.16 -12.72
N SER A 960 7.90 22.95 -12.26
CA SER A 960 8.92 22.66 -11.27
C SER A 960 9.35 21.19 -11.40
N ALA A 961 10.54 20.82 -10.95
CA ALA A 961 10.97 19.42 -10.95
C ALA A 961 10.01 18.57 -10.11
N ALA A 962 9.53 19.09 -8.97
CA ALA A 962 8.53 18.39 -8.14
C ALA A 962 7.19 18.08 -8.84
N SER A 963 6.89 18.73 -9.98
CA SER A 963 5.70 18.49 -10.80
C SER A 963 5.95 17.56 -12.00
N ALA A 964 7.21 17.20 -12.24
CA ALA A 964 7.59 16.29 -13.31
C ALA A 964 7.39 14.82 -12.88
N PRO A 965 6.99 13.93 -13.80
CA PRO A 965 6.86 12.51 -13.53
C PRO A 965 8.23 11.87 -13.30
N ARG A 966 8.26 10.75 -12.57
CA ARG A 966 9.49 10.05 -12.21
C ARG A 966 10.46 9.79 -13.36
N ALA A 967 9.98 9.34 -14.52
CA ALA A 967 10.84 9.09 -15.69
C ALA A 967 11.60 10.35 -16.16
N VAL A 968 10.97 11.54 -16.07
CA VAL A 968 11.62 12.82 -16.38
C VAL A 968 12.66 13.16 -15.31
N LEU A 969 12.34 12.92 -14.02
CA LEU A 969 13.27 13.17 -12.92
C LEU A 969 14.51 12.27 -12.96
N GLU A 970 14.34 11.00 -13.33
CA GLU A 970 15.45 10.05 -13.50
C GLU A 970 16.36 10.46 -14.67
N ASP A 971 15.78 10.85 -15.81
CA ASP A 971 16.52 11.37 -16.96
C ASP A 971 17.25 12.69 -16.63
N MET A 972 16.58 13.62 -15.94
CA MET A 972 17.22 14.86 -15.45
C MET A 972 18.38 14.57 -14.49
N GLN A 973 18.25 13.58 -13.60
CA GLN A 973 19.32 13.22 -12.66
C GLN A 973 20.55 12.69 -13.39
N GLN A 974 20.37 11.81 -14.39
CA GLN A 974 21.49 11.30 -15.20
C GLN A 974 22.27 12.42 -15.90
N LEU A 975 21.57 13.46 -16.39
CA LEU A 975 22.20 14.62 -17.00
C LEU A 975 22.94 15.49 -15.98
N VAL A 976 22.40 15.66 -14.76
CA VAL A 976 23.09 16.37 -13.67
C VAL A 976 24.35 15.62 -13.24
N ASP A 977 24.28 14.30 -13.11
CA ASP A 977 25.43 13.46 -12.74
C ASP A 977 26.54 13.52 -13.80
N CYS A 978 26.17 13.49 -15.09
CA CYS A 978 27.11 13.69 -16.19
C CYS A 978 27.83 15.06 -16.11
N LEU A 979 27.10 16.13 -15.78
CA LEU A 979 27.67 17.47 -15.63
C LEU A 979 28.56 17.57 -14.37
N PHE A 980 28.26 16.85 -13.31
CA PHE A 980 29.11 16.75 -12.13
C PHE A 980 30.39 15.98 -12.41
N ASP A 981 30.33 14.85 -13.13
CA ASP A 981 31.52 14.13 -13.58
C ASP A 981 32.43 15.02 -14.42
N LEU A 982 31.85 15.86 -15.29
CA LEU A 982 32.60 16.86 -16.06
C LEU A 982 33.28 17.91 -15.18
N CYS A 983 32.60 18.39 -14.13
CA CYS A 983 33.19 19.31 -13.16
C CYS A 983 34.38 18.66 -12.45
N LEU A 984 34.21 17.42 -11.99
CA LEU A 984 35.24 16.66 -11.27
C LEU A 984 36.44 16.33 -12.16
N LYS A 985 36.21 15.89 -13.41
CA LYS A 985 37.28 15.68 -14.41
C LYS A 985 38.07 16.96 -14.69
N SER A 986 37.43 18.12 -14.55
CA SER A 986 38.06 19.44 -14.68
C SER A 986 38.72 19.94 -13.38
N GLY A 987 38.79 19.12 -12.33
CA GLY A 987 39.36 19.48 -11.03
C GLY A 987 38.52 20.47 -10.21
N LYS A 988 37.22 20.57 -10.50
CA LYS A 988 36.28 21.50 -9.86
C LYS A 988 35.17 20.73 -9.15
N GLY A 989 34.51 21.39 -8.20
CA GLY A 989 33.23 20.92 -7.65
C GLY A 989 32.07 21.38 -8.54
N GLY A 990 30.90 20.79 -8.33
CA GLY A 990 29.66 21.14 -9.04
C GLY A 990 28.56 21.50 -8.06
N VAL A 991 27.76 22.53 -8.40
CA VAL A 991 26.55 22.89 -7.65
C VAL A 991 25.39 22.91 -8.64
N ALA A 992 24.38 22.09 -8.38
CA ALA A 992 23.12 22.04 -9.09
C ALA A 992 21.99 22.59 -8.22
N PHE A 993 21.15 23.48 -8.74
CA PHE A 993 20.04 24.03 -7.95
C PHE A 993 18.81 24.34 -8.79
N GLU A 994 17.64 24.23 -8.15
CA GLU A 994 16.38 24.71 -8.69
C GLU A 994 15.74 25.68 -7.69
N ARG A 995 15.23 26.79 -8.22
CA ARG A 995 14.39 27.72 -7.47
C ARG A 995 12.98 27.70 -8.05
N TYR A 996 12.03 27.16 -7.29
CA TYR A 996 10.62 27.21 -7.66
C TYR A 996 9.86 28.24 -6.84
N MET A 997 9.21 29.16 -7.55
CA MET A 997 8.28 30.14 -6.98
C MET A 997 7.01 30.18 -7.85
N PRO A 998 5.82 29.94 -7.28
CA PRO A 998 4.57 30.10 -8.01
C PRO A 998 4.43 31.52 -8.60
N MET A 999 4.24 31.61 -9.91
CA MET A 999 4.07 32.85 -10.65
C MET A 999 2.66 32.94 -11.24
N GLN A 1000 2.17 34.17 -11.40
CA GLN A 1000 0.88 34.43 -12.06
C GLN A 1000 0.91 34.07 -13.56
N ASN A 1001 2.10 34.11 -14.18
CA ASN A 1001 2.30 33.65 -15.55
C ASN A 1001 2.92 32.25 -15.54
N PRO A 1002 2.11 31.18 -15.69
CA PRO A 1002 2.63 29.83 -15.65
C PRO A 1002 3.44 29.44 -16.89
N ASN A 1003 3.33 30.17 -18.01
CA ASN A 1003 4.20 29.99 -19.19
C ASN A 1003 5.65 30.38 -18.91
N ALA A 1004 5.88 31.22 -17.88
CA ALA A 1004 7.23 31.61 -17.45
C ALA A 1004 7.82 30.64 -16.42
N MET A 1005 7.05 29.65 -15.96
CA MET A 1005 7.50 28.63 -15.02
C MET A 1005 7.85 27.37 -15.81
N HIS A 1006 9.06 27.26 -16.34
CA HIS A 1006 9.62 26.00 -16.84
C HIS A 1006 10.76 25.61 -15.91
N THR A 1007 10.73 24.36 -15.43
CA THR A 1007 11.73 23.86 -14.49
C THR A 1007 13.12 23.89 -15.11
N GLN A 1008 14.07 24.48 -14.39
CA GLN A 1008 15.46 24.57 -14.81
C GLN A 1008 16.34 24.26 -13.60
N VAL A 1009 17.04 23.14 -13.67
CA VAL A 1009 18.09 22.79 -12.71
C VAL A 1009 19.39 23.37 -13.26
N GLN A 1010 19.85 24.48 -12.68
CA GLN A 1010 21.09 25.15 -13.09
C GLN A 1010 22.27 24.41 -12.48
N VAL A 1011 23.29 24.10 -13.29
CA VAL A 1011 24.52 23.41 -12.87
C VAL A 1011 25.72 24.30 -13.15
N VAL A 1012 26.51 24.60 -12.10
CA VAL A 1012 27.66 25.50 -12.20
C VAL A 1012 28.91 24.89 -11.57
N PRO A 1013 30.06 24.90 -12.28
CA PRO A 1013 31.32 24.52 -11.69
C PRO A 1013 31.81 25.59 -10.70
N VAL A 1014 32.26 25.15 -9.53
CA VAL A 1014 32.81 25.98 -8.46
C VAL A 1014 34.13 25.38 -7.93
N PRO A 1015 34.95 26.10 -7.15
CA PRO A 1015 36.12 25.50 -6.52
C PRO A 1015 35.76 24.27 -5.69
N LEU A 1016 36.54 23.20 -5.84
CA LEU A 1016 36.25 21.89 -5.24
C LEU A 1016 36.05 21.96 -3.72
N GLU A 1017 36.87 22.76 -3.04
CA GLU A 1017 36.86 22.94 -1.57
C GLU A 1017 35.73 23.87 -1.08
N ARG A 1018 35.02 24.55 -1.98
CA ARG A 1018 33.96 25.51 -1.63
C ARG A 1018 32.56 25.03 -2.02
N ALA A 1019 32.42 23.92 -2.75
CA ALA A 1019 31.11 23.46 -3.20
C ALA A 1019 30.16 23.15 -2.03
N MET A 1020 30.68 22.61 -0.92
CA MET A 1020 29.89 22.26 0.27
C MET A 1020 29.48 23.49 1.11
N ASP A 1021 30.17 24.62 0.99
CA ASP A 1021 29.78 25.89 1.64
C ASP A 1021 28.39 26.37 1.16
N ALA A 1022 27.93 25.85 0.02
CA ALA A 1022 26.65 26.19 -0.55
C ALA A 1022 25.48 25.93 0.41
N PHE A 1023 25.51 24.82 1.16
CA PHE A 1023 24.46 24.50 2.13
C PHE A 1023 24.47 25.46 3.32
N ALA A 1024 25.66 25.85 3.80
CA ALA A 1024 25.81 26.80 4.89
C ALA A 1024 25.33 28.20 4.48
N TYR A 1025 25.59 28.62 3.24
CA TYR A 1025 25.10 29.87 2.69
C TYR A 1025 23.57 29.93 2.66
N VAL A 1026 22.91 28.88 2.18
CA VAL A 1026 21.43 28.82 2.17
C VAL A 1026 20.87 28.86 3.60
N ASN A 1027 21.44 28.09 4.53
CA ASN A 1027 20.98 28.04 5.92
C ASN A 1027 21.17 29.36 6.69
N SER A 1028 22.21 30.13 6.36
CA SER A 1028 22.49 31.43 6.99
C SER A 1028 21.77 32.61 6.34
N SER A 1029 21.17 32.41 5.16
CA SER A 1029 20.42 33.45 4.46
C SER A 1029 19.10 33.77 5.16
N GLU A 1030 18.82 35.06 5.37
CA GLU A 1030 17.57 35.52 5.95
C GLU A 1030 16.33 35.08 5.15
N HIS A 1031 16.48 34.83 3.85
CA HIS A 1031 15.40 34.35 2.98
C HIS A 1031 14.85 32.98 3.39
N PHE A 1032 15.64 32.17 4.10
CA PHE A 1032 15.31 30.82 4.53
C PHE A 1032 15.01 30.72 6.04
N GLY A 1033 14.95 31.84 6.76
CA GLY A 1033 14.52 31.89 8.16
C GLY A 1033 13.10 31.32 8.33
N GLY A 1034 12.96 30.23 9.09
CA GLY A 1034 11.69 29.52 9.29
C GLY A 1034 11.30 28.55 8.17
N SER A 1035 12.19 28.31 7.19
CA SER A 1035 11.99 27.25 6.19
C SER A 1035 12.12 25.86 6.82
N ARG A 1036 11.35 24.89 6.32
CA ARG A 1036 11.52 23.48 6.72
C ARG A 1036 12.62 22.88 5.86
N ARG A 1037 13.74 22.53 6.49
CA ARG A 1037 14.79 21.71 5.88
C ARG A 1037 14.36 20.25 5.96
N GLU A 1038 14.21 19.60 4.82
CA GLU A 1038 13.88 18.17 4.77
C GLU A 1038 15.16 17.35 4.64
N SER A 1039 15.41 16.46 5.59
CA SER A 1039 16.46 15.45 5.48
C SER A 1039 15.95 14.35 4.56
N LEU A 1040 16.62 14.16 3.43
CA LEU A 1040 16.27 13.19 2.39
C LEU A 1040 17.00 11.86 2.70
N GLY A 1041 16.33 10.73 2.46
CA GLY A 1041 16.70 9.42 3.02
C GLY A 1041 18.01 8.83 2.51
N SER A 1042 18.59 7.90 3.28
CA SER A 1042 19.92 7.29 3.06
C SER A 1042 20.04 6.34 1.88
N GLN A 1043 18.94 5.97 1.21
CA GLN A 1043 18.95 4.95 0.14
C GLN A 1043 19.36 5.49 -1.24
N GLN A 1044 19.28 6.81 -1.48
CA GLN A 1044 19.80 7.49 -2.67
C GLN A 1044 20.13 8.94 -2.31
N PRO A 1045 21.37 9.25 -1.87
CA PRO A 1045 21.70 10.54 -1.27
C PRO A 1045 21.67 11.72 -2.26
N THR A 1046 21.49 11.48 -3.56
CA THR A 1046 21.55 12.48 -4.63
C THR A 1046 20.66 12.13 -5.82
N SER A 1047 19.35 12.14 -5.61
CA SER A 1047 18.38 11.95 -6.69
C SER A 1047 17.31 13.02 -6.69
N LEU A 1048 17.09 13.64 -7.85
CA LEU A 1048 15.97 14.54 -8.15
C LEU A 1048 14.61 13.84 -7.99
N THR A 1049 14.55 12.49 -8.05
CA THR A 1049 13.33 11.73 -7.78
C THR A 1049 12.79 11.96 -6.38
N CYS A 1050 13.63 12.41 -5.44
CA CYS A 1050 13.20 12.77 -4.10
C CYS A 1050 12.17 13.92 -4.09
N LEU A 1051 12.09 14.73 -5.16
CA LEU A 1051 11.15 15.84 -5.28
C LEU A 1051 9.75 15.41 -5.70
N GLU A 1052 9.58 14.16 -6.18
CA GLU A 1052 8.31 13.62 -6.65
C GLU A 1052 7.23 13.74 -5.56
N GLY A 1053 6.13 14.41 -5.89
CA GLY A 1053 4.98 14.53 -4.99
C GLY A 1053 5.21 15.33 -3.71
N ARG A 1054 6.41 15.91 -3.48
CA ARG A 1054 6.75 16.67 -2.26
C ARG A 1054 6.19 18.08 -2.20
N THR A 1055 5.41 18.48 -3.19
CA THR A 1055 4.62 19.71 -3.14
C THR A 1055 3.17 19.34 -2.87
N ASP A 1056 2.68 19.62 -1.65
CA ASP A 1056 1.28 19.38 -1.22
C ASP A 1056 0.25 20.30 -1.95
N GLY A 1057 0.59 20.78 -3.16
CA GLY A 1057 -0.21 21.66 -3.98
C GLY A 1057 0.60 22.79 -4.64
N PRO A 1058 0.03 23.48 -5.64
CA PRO A 1058 0.69 24.49 -6.49
C PRO A 1058 1.09 25.80 -5.76
N GLY A 1059 0.95 25.87 -4.43
CA GLY A 1059 1.14 27.09 -3.63
C GLY A 1059 2.41 27.15 -2.77
N ARG A 1060 3.25 26.11 -2.74
CA ARG A 1060 4.49 26.11 -1.94
C ARG A 1060 5.71 26.39 -2.82
N SER A 1061 6.52 27.36 -2.42
CA SER A 1061 7.83 27.62 -3.03
C SER A 1061 8.91 26.77 -2.37
N TYR A 1062 9.92 26.41 -3.15
CA TYR A 1062 11.07 25.66 -2.63
C TYR A 1062 12.38 26.08 -3.30
N PHE A 1063 13.47 25.77 -2.61
CA PHE A 1063 14.82 25.79 -3.17
C PHE A 1063 15.41 24.39 -3.01
N TYR A 1064 15.79 23.77 -4.12
CA TYR A 1064 16.50 22.51 -4.15
C TYR A 1064 17.97 22.78 -4.47
N LEU A 1065 18.87 22.12 -3.76
CA LEU A 1065 20.32 22.22 -3.96
C LEU A 1065 20.92 20.82 -3.92
N GLN A 1066 21.83 20.56 -4.85
CA GLN A 1066 22.69 19.39 -4.89
C GLN A 1066 24.12 19.86 -5.17
N ALA A 1067 25.12 19.29 -4.51
CA ALA A 1067 26.50 19.68 -4.71
C ALA A 1067 27.45 18.49 -4.60
N VAL A 1068 28.52 18.53 -5.39
CA VAL A 1068 29.66 17.62 -5.33
C VAL A 1068 30.93 18.41 -5.09
N GLY A 1069 31.71 18.03 -4.07
CA GLY A 1069 32.94 18.71 -3.70
C GLY A 1069 33.77 17.96 -2.69
N ARG A 1070 34.74 18.63 -2.08
CA ARG A 1070 35.47 18.09 -0.92
C ARG A 1070 34.87 18.62 0.36
N ASP A 1071 34.81 17.78 1.38
CA ASP A 1071 34.42 18.18 2.72
C ASP A 1071 35.65 18.72 3.47
N PRO A 1072 35.58 19.93 4.05
CA PRO A 1072 36.66 20.46 4.87
C PRO A 1072 36.90 19.68 6.18
N SER A 1073 35.96 18.84 6.61
CA SER A 1073 36.02 18.07 7.86
C SER A 1073 36.54 16.64 7.71
N GLU A 1074 36.49 16.05 6.51
CA GLU A 1074 37.00 14.71 6.23
C GLU A 1074 38.35 14.78 5.49
N ARG A 1075 39.29 13.88 5.81
CA ARG A 1075 40.61 13.84 5.15
C ARG A 1075 40.51 13.38 3.68
N GLY A 1076 40.10 14.28 2.79
CA GLY A 1076 40.31 14.19 1.33
C GLY A 1076 39.26 13.44 0.50
N GLY A 1077 38.09 13.11 1.06
CA GLY A 1077 36.99 12.46 0.33
C GLY A 1077 36.18 13.43 -0.54
N LEU A 1078 35.70 12.97 -1.70
CA LEU A 1078 34.64 13.64 -2.44
C LEU A 1078 33.29 13.35 -1.77
N VAL A 1079 32.52 14.39 -1.49
CA VAL A 1079 31.19 14.31 -0.89
C VAL A 1079 30.15 14.78 -1.91
N HIS A 1080 29.07 14.01 -2.00
CA HIS A 1080 27.90 14.32 -2.79
C HIS A 1080 26.72 14.51 -1.84
N SER A 1081 25.99 15.61 -1.97
CA SER A 1081 24.90 15.93 -1.04
C SER A 1081 23.79 16.69 -1.74
N HIS A 1082 22.58 16.58 -1.20
CA HIS A 1082 21.44 17.39 -1.61
C HIS A 1082 20.61 17.86 -0.41
N CYS A 1083 19.78 18.89 -0.63
CA CYS A 1083 18.91 19.43 0.40
C CYS A 1083 17.75 20.19 -0.24
N LEU A 1084 16.58 20.10 0.40
CA LEU A 1084 15.36 20.80 0.02
C LEU A 1084 14.93 21.74 1.15
N TRP A 1085 14.73 23.01 0.82
CA TRP A 1085 14.12 23.99 1.71
C TRP A 1085 12.73 24.35 1.20
N THR A 1086 11.70 24.09 1.99
CA THR A 1086 10.31 24.45 1.68
C THR A 1086 9.85 25.64 2.52
N LEU A 1087 9.13 26.58 1.89
CA LEU A 1087 8.52 27.73 2.57
C LEU A 1087 6.98 27.56 2.61
N GLY A 1088 6.40 27.65 3.81
CA GLY A 1088 4.99 27.33 4.08
C GLY A 1088 3.97 28.39 3.62
N HIS A 1089 2.72 27.96 3.46
CA HIS A 1089 1.59 28.72 2.89
C HIS A 1089 1.02 29.84 3.79
N ARG A 1090 1.64 30.13 4.95
CA ARG A 1090 1.16 31.17 5.88
C ARG A 1090 2.21 32.28 6.07
N GLY A 1091 2.15 33.29 5.19
CA GLY A 1091 2.21 34.69 5.64
C GLY A 1091 3.50 35.29 6.22
N SER A 1092 4.72 34.80 5.94
CA SER A 1092 5.92 35.61 6.24
C SER A 1092 6.27 36.62 5.14
N GLY A 1093 5.60 36.57 3.98
CA GLY A 1093 5.89 37.45 2.84
C GLY A 1093 7.29 37.26 2.22
N ARG A 1094 8.10 36.33 2.73
CA ARG A 1094 9.46 36.09 2.26
C ARG A 1094 9.42 35.29 0.97
N ARG A 1095 9.84 35.93 -0.12
CA ARG A 1095 10.02 35.31 -1.44
C ARG A 1095 11.51 34.99 -1.60
N ILE A 1096 11.83 33.83 -2.16
CA ILE A 1096 13.20 33.54 -2.58
C ILE A 1096 13.55 34.55 -3.69
N PRO A 1097 14.59 35.38 -3.58
CA PRO A 1097 14.97 36.31 -4.65
C PRO A 1097 15.19 35.59 -5.97
N ILE A 1098 14.84 36.21 -7.09
CA ILE A 1098 15.07 35.63 -8.43
C ILE A 1098 16.58 35.45 -8.72
N THR A 1099 17.41 36.27 -8.08
CA THR A 1099 18.86 36.28 -8.15
C THR A 1099 19.54 35.30 -7.18
N PHE A 1100 18.80 34.69 -6.25
CA PHE A 1100 19.39 33.96 -5.12
C PHE A 1100 20.37 32.84 -5.53
N GLY A 1101 20.05 32.08 -6.59
CA GLY A 1101 20.97 31.07 -7.11
C GLY A 1101 22.29 31.65 -7.62
N ARG A 1102 22.28 32.87 -8.19
CA ARG A 1102 23.50 33.58 -8.59
C ARG A 1102 24.23 34.18 -7.39
N GLU A 1103 23.52 34.70 -6.39
CA GLU A 1103 24.11 35.19 -5.13
C GLU A 1103 24.94 34.08 -4.48
N LEU A 1104 24.35 32.89 -4.39
CA LEU A 1104 25.00 31.67 -3.92
C LEU A 1104 26.27 31.38 -4.74
N ILE A 1105 26.18 31.24 -6.06
CA ILE A 1105 27.37 30.85 -6.84
C ILE A 1105 28.46 31.92 -6.82
N LEU A 1106 28.12 33.21 -6.92
CA LEU A 1106 29.10 34.30 -6.87
C LEU A 1106 29.83 34.38 -5.50
N HIS A 1107 29.17 33.96 -4.42
CA HIS A 1107 29.79 33.80 -3.12
C HIS A 1107 30.85 32.68 -3.13
N LEU A 1108 30.59 31.57 -3.82
CA LEU A 1108 31.48 30.41 -3.91
C LEU A 1108 32.67 30.64 -4.87
N LEU A 1109 32.52 31.53 -5.85
CA LEU A 1109 33.57 31.80 -6.84
C LEU A 1109 34.71 32.69 -6.29
N PRO A 1110 35.98 32.41 -6.66
CA PRO A 1110 37.12 33.25 -6.32
C PRO A 1110 37.12 34.55 -7.14
N ASP A 1111 37.89 35.56 -6.73
CA ASP A 1111 37.98 36.85 -7.45
C ASP A 1111 38.47 36.68 -8.90
N SER A 1112 39.36 35.72 -9.14
CA SER A 1112 39.88 35.36 -10.47
C SER A 1112 38.82 34.79 -11.43
N ALA A 1113 37.62 34.45 -10.94
CA ALA A 1113 36.54 33.99 -11.80
C ALA A 1113 36.07 35.07 -12.78
N ALA A 1114 36.26 36.35 -12.44
CA ALA A 1114 35.90 37.48 -13.29
C ALA A 1114 36.53 37.40 -14.70
N ASP A 1115 37.79 36.99 -14.76
CA ASP A 1115 38.55 36.88 -16.02
C ASP A 1115 38.01 35.77 -16.93
N THR A 1116 37.44 34.73 -16.32
CA THR A 1116 36.94 33.52 -17.01
C THR A 1116 35.46 33.62 -17.43
N MET A 1117 34.76 34.70 -17.07
CA MET A 1117 33.38 34.91 -17.48
C MET A 1117 33.30 35.12 -18.99
N PRO A 1118 32.46 34.38 -19.74
CA PRO A 1118 32.39 34.51 -21.19
C PRO A 1118 32.13 35.93 -21.72
N CYS A 1119 31.45 36.79 -20.96
CA CYS A 1119 31.19 38.17 -21.33
C CYS A 1119 32.43 39.10 -21.29
N SER A 1120 33.51 38.74 -20.56
CA SER A 1120 34.74 39.53 -20.48
C SER A 1120 35.45 39.69 -21.83
N THR A 1121 35.34 38.68 -22.69
CA THR A 1121 35.95 38.66 -24.04
C THR A 1121 35.20 39.48 -25.09
N SER A 1122 33.97 39.92 -24.80
CA SER A 1122 33.09 40.61 -25.76
C SER A 1122 33.20 42.15 -25.72
N GLY A 1123 34.08 42.70 -24.88
CA GLY A 1123 34.37 44.14 -24.79
C GLY A 1123 33.22 45.02 -24.26
N CYS A 1124 32.14 44.43 -23.74
CA CYS A 1124 30.94 45.19 -23.35
C CYS A 1124 30.94 45.72 -21.91
N LEU A 1125 31.81 45.27 -21.00
CA LEU A 1125 31.85 45.74 -19.60
C LEU A 1125 33.28 45.66 -19.01
N SER A 1126 33.79 46.77 -18.47
CA SER A 1126 34.95 46.77 -17.57
C SER A 1126 34.47 46.50 -16.15
N PHE A 1127 34.72 45.30 -15.65
CA PHE A 1127 34.43 44.97 -14.26
C PHE A 1127 35.50 45.60 -13.35
N ASP A 1128 35.31 46.84 -12.92
CA ASP A 1128 36.01 47.38 -11.73
C ASP A 1128 35.54 46.62 -10.47
N ASP A 1129 36.19 46.85 -9.31
CA ASP A 1129 36.15 46.14 -8.00
C ASP A 1129 34.82 45.54 -7.48
N ALA A 1130 33.67 45.81 -8.13
CA ALA A 1130 32.34 45.29 -7.83
C ALA A 1130 31.80 44.28 -8.88
N TRP A 1131 32.66 43.48 -9.51
CA TRP A 1131 32.25 42.52 -10.56
C TRP A 1131 31.13 41.56 -10.15
N ARG A 1132 31.11 41.13 -8.88
CA ARG A 1132 30.05 40.28 -8.33
C ARG A 1132 28.70 40.98 -8.27
N ALA A 1133 28.66 42.27 -7.92
CA ALA A 1133 27.43 43.05 -7.90
C ALA A 1133 26.88 43.24 -9.32
N ALA A 1134 27.77 43.41 -10.31
CA ALA A 1134 27.39 43.50 -11.71
C ALA A 1134 26.92 42.15 -12.29
N ALA A 1135 27.62 41.05 -11.98
CA ALA A 1135 27.30 39.70 -12.45
C ALA A 1135 26.01 39.11 -11.83
N LEU A 1136 25.47 39.77 -10.80
CA LEU A 1136 24.22 39.39 -10.16
C LEU A 1136 23.02 39.52 -11.10
N ASP A 1137 22.96 40.58 -11.91
CA ASP A 1137 22.00 40.68 -13.01
C ASP A 1137 22.54 39.92 -14.22
N TRP A 1138 21.89 38.83 -14.58
CA TRP A 1138 22.28 37.97 -15.70
C TRP A 1138 22.39 38.72 -17.03
N ARG A 1139 21.64 39.83 -17.19
CA ARG A 1139 21.67 40.67 -18.39
C ARG A 1139 23.04 41.28 -18.65
N ASN A 1140 23.83 41.49 -17.59
CA ASN A 1140 25.20 41.99 -17.68
C ASN A 1140 26.20 40.90 -18.11
N CYS A 1141 25.80 39.62 -18.09
CA CYS A 1141 26.66 38.51 -18.46
C CYS A 1141 26.35 37.93 -19.85
N VAL A 1142 25.36 38.48 -20.57
CA VAL A 1142 24.90 37.96 -21.87
C VAL A 1142 25.97 38.11 -22.93
N THR A 1143 26.22 37.04 -23.69
CA THR A 1143 27.13 37.04 -24.84
C THR A 1143 26.35 37.05 -26.15
N GLY A 1144 27.02 37.30 -27.27
CA GLY A 1144 26.36 37.24 -28.58
C GLY A 1144 25.98 35.82 -28.98
N LYS A 1145 24.92 35.66 -29.79
CA LYS A 1145 24.40 34.36 -30.27
C LYS A 1145 25.46 33.39 -30.80
N LYS A 1146 26.48 33.90 -31.51
CA LYS A 1146 27.62 33.08 -32.01
C LYS A 1146 28.51 32.55 -30.90
N SER A 1147 28.72 33.33 -29.84
CA SER A 1147 29.49 32.92 -28.66
C SER A 1147 28.72 31.88 -27.85
N GLU A 1148 27.41 32.05 -27.67
CA GLU A 1148 26.54 31.06 -27.03
C GLU A 1148 26.56 29.72 -27.79
N GLU A 1149 26.44 29.75 -29.12
CA GLU A 1149 26.53 28.56 -29.98
C GLU A 1149 27.91 27.87 -29.89
N GLN A 1150 28.99 28.65 -29.76
CA GLN A 1150 30.33 28.12 -29.56
C GLN A 1150 30.49 27.44 -28.20
N LEU A 1151 29.97 28.04 -27.12
CA LEU A 1151 29.97 27.44 -25.78
C LEU A 1151 29.15 26.14 -25.76
N ALA A 1152 27.98 26.13 -26.40
CA ALA A 1152 27.15 24.93 -26.52
C ALA A 1152 27.89 23.78 -27.23
N ARG A 1153 28.60 24.07 -28.33
CA ARG A 1153 29.45 23.08 -29.02
C ARG A 1153 30.61 22.58 -28.17
N GLN A 1154 31.26 23.47 -27.41
CA GLN A 1154 32.36 23.09 -26.52
C GLN A 1154 31.88 22.18 -25.39
N LEU A 1155 30.72 22.51 -24.79
CA LEU A 1155 30.09 21.66 -23.78
C LEU A 1155 29.67 20.31 -24.37
N ALA A 1156 29.09 20.29 -25.57
CA ALA A 1156 28.73 19.04 -26.26
C ALA A 1156 29.95 18.13 -26.50
N SER A 1157 31.08 18.71 -26.95
CA SER A 1157 32.33 17.95 -27.11
C SER A 1157 32.82 17.40 -25.77
N ALA A 1158 32.79 18.21 -24.71
CA ALA A 1158 33.22 17.78 -23.37
C ALA A 1158 32.35 16.63 -22.84
N ILE A 1159 31.03 16.69 -23.02
CA ILE A 1159 30.09 15.61 -22.66
C ILE A 1159 30.45 14.32 -23.41
N VAL A 1160 30.65 14.39 -24.73
CA VAL A 1160 31.00 13.23 -25.55
C VAL A 1160 32.35 12.64 -25.15
N ASP A 1161 33.34 13.48 -24.82
CA ASP A 1161 34.66 13.01 -24.41
C ASP A 1161 34.67 12.48 -22.96
N ALA A 1162 33.75 12.91 -22.11
CA ALA A 1162 33.58 12.33 -20.79
C ALA A 1162 32.79 11.02 -20.78
N ALA A 1163 32.00 10.75 -21.82
CA ALA A 1163 31.27 9.49 -22.01
C ALA A 1163 32.13 8.37 -22.65
N LYS A 1164 33.28 8.72 -23.23
CA LYS A 1164 34.34 7.78 -23.64
C LYS A 1164 35.28 7.52 -22.46
#